data_AF-A0A948KJC8-F1
#
_entry.id   AF-A0A948KJC8-F1
#
_cell.length_a   1.000
_cell.length_b   1.000
_cell.length_c   1.000
_cell.angle_alpha   90.00
_cell.angle_beta   90.00
_cell.angle_gamma   90.00
#
_symmetry.space_group_name_H-M   'P 1'
#
loop_
_entity.id
_entity.type
_entity.pdbx_description
1 polymer ?
#
loop_
_entity_poly.entity_id
_entity_poly.type
_entity_poly.pdbx_seq_one_letter_code
_entity_poly.pdbx_strand_id
1 'polypeptide(L)'
;YDNGDDADINYTVTAGALTVENIHRIVIKSDGTYTPSGTVTTSPAGEQSWMDGDIYMETSGTLTMGTNALSIGGDFTTAGTVVFSTSATQTTTFTGFDTGFSIEAEDAFQNVTFNGSGGEWTFDAAATINDDLTVTLGEVILGGATTVADNVVINGGTLDVNSSSNYALAVGGSWDIDNGSFQSQSGIVTFDAASGTETIDADGTGTDTFYDIVFNDGGGGTEWDLTSILDIGNDFTITGGTVDNSAGNYAISIGGSWDNNDIFTAGSGTVTFDASDIDNIISAGSSAFNNITFQGGDGSGTWIFRYDNASISGSIDIDTDDIVNIYAGIDVTWTGASFTLDGTLSGGAGRLIVDSSTTIPTTGTLSCIVRFETMNGNTTTMPNRDYGSDVEIYNSAFGGGNWAITPLAGTHNISGDFLLYVVSENIIFRGDTNDPIMNIDGDIDFIGGFGGTWTINSGSNKWTVGGYITLTDGLLTTEAGNTFSLVGGTCKITSDNNDFLNLEIDNSTARNEDALDVNGTFDIINGGTFTHIGNYNVNVADDFTLEDGTTFTASTGTGKLYLDGDLTLTDNNTVKQDLGDLYIGTSPDTTDLASDIMAKGVTVNSGDILNTNGYEITINNYGLNVIGILDMTDDVEADETFITTDGDVTFASGSTVVEDQSTITFDDTSGTDNIFNPGDQDFYNLVIDNASLTVEVEEPIDVDGNLTISNGILDVVSGENNQIDLAGNWTNNGTFTARSGTVVFDGTSTQTLSGTMTTTSAFNNLTVTNNSGSYSGCESSFTPSIDFAAAATINGTYTITTGDTKVEYNSGSTYTVNDINWNGGTYGDEIIFRNSALSSGTWELDVSGTQTAVEYVDVGRSDASIGDTIDARHISNVDCNNTSNWDFDSITLSISDTAIGFGSLTSANARYATGDANGSDSKVSAHTITVSTAADDGYILTYNGALLTSDSDTISAATITNDDDGTPGTEQFALGITTAGDCAIDAEYTAATLAEYKFVADTTATICSESSATVAEVISAYYIANIGSETEAGSYSTDITYIMTATF
;
A
#
# COMPACT_ATOMS: atom_id res chain seq x y z
N TYR A 1 -38.14 -103.16 -44.78
CA TYR A 1 -39.46 -102.79 -45.29
C TYR A 1 -39.62 -101.32 -45.08
N ASP A 2 -39.09 -100.59 -46.05
CA ASP A 2 -39.02 -99.15 -46.18
C ASP A 2 -39.50 -98.79 -47.60
N ASN A 3 -39.31 -97.56 -48.07
CA ASN A 3 -39.76 -97.14 -49.40
C ASN A 3 -39.16 -97.99 -50.54
N GLY A 4 -37.93 -98.49 -50.35
CA GLY A 4 -37.28 -99.37 -51.34
C GLY A 4 -37.95 -100.73 -51.48
N ASP A 5 -38.67 -101.17 -50.44
CA ASP A 5 -39.45 -102.40 -50.42
C ASP A 5 -40.96 -102.17 -50.69
N ASP A 6 -41.51 -101.01 -50.30
CA ASP A 6 -42.93 -100.64 -50.45
C ASP A 6 -43.13 -99.12 -50.53
N ALA A 7 -43.70 -98.68 -51.67
CA ALA A 7 -43.95 -97.28 -51.98
C ALA A 7 -44.96 -96.59 -51.06
N ASP A 8 -45.74 -97.34 -50.27
CA ASP A 8 -46.64 -96.77 -49.26
C ASP A 8 -45.91 -96.40 -47.95
N ILE A 9 -44.61 -96.70 -47.83
CA ILE A 9 -43.77 -96.35 -46.67
C ILE A 9 -42.89 -95.14 -47.02
N ASN A 10 -43.15 -94.00 -46.39
CA ASN A 10 -42.55 -92.70 -46.76
C ASN A 10 -41.19 -92.41 -46.10
N TYR A 11 -40.36 -93.44 -45.95
CA TYR A 11 -38.98 -93.31 -45.47
C TYR A 11 -38.11 -94.43 -46.01
N THR A 12 -36.79 -94.21 -46.10
CA THR A 12 -35.78 -95.21 -46.48
C THR A 12 -34.81 -95.43 -45.31
N VAL A 13 -34.41 -96.68 -45.05
CA VAL A 13 -33.35 -97.00 -44.07
C VAL A 13 -32.22 -97.74 -44.74
N THR A 14 -31.08 -97.08 -44.92
CA THR A 14 -29.87 -97.67 -45.53
C THR A 14 -28.73 -97.72 -44.53
N ALA A 15 -28.21 -98.92 -44.24
CA ALA A 15 -27.09 -99.13 -43.32
C ALA A 15 -27.24 -98.43 -41.95
N GLY A 16 -28.48 -98.32 -41.45
CA GLY A 16 -28.80 -97.69 -40.17
C GLY A 16 -29.14 -96.20 -40.24
N ALA A 17 -28.90 -95.54 -41.39
CA ALA A 17 -29.32 -94.16 -41.63
C ALA A 17 -30.79 -94.11 -42.07
N LEU A 18 -31.57 -93.20 -41.48
CA LEU A 18 -32.99 -92.96 -41.79
C LEU A 18 -33.13 -91.69 -42.62
N THR A 19 -33.81 -91.77 -43.76
CA THR A 19 -34.24 -90.61 -44.53
C THR A 19 -35.75 -90.62 -44.67
N VAL A 20 -36.42 -89.58 -44.18
CA VAL A 20 -37.87 -89.39 -44.29
C VAL A 20 -38.17 -88.49 -45.48
N GLU A 21 -39.15 -88.88 -46.28
CA GLU A 21 -39.51 -88.17 -47.50
C GLU A 21 -40.21 -86.83 -47.22
N ASN A 22 -40.26 -85.96 -48.25
CA ASN A 22 -41.03 -84.71 -48.24
C ASN A 22 -42.46 -84.94 -47.73
N ILE A 23 -43.07 -83.93 -47.11
CA ILE A 23 -44.42 -83.88 -46.52
C ILE A 23 -44.66 -84.88 -45.38
N HIS A 24 -43.60 -85.38 -44.74
CA HIS A 24 -43.68 -86.32 -43.62
C HIS A 24 -42.76 -85.95 -42.46
N ARG A 25 -43.23 -86.24 -41.24
CA ARG A 25 -42.53 -85.99 -39.98
C ARG A 25 -42.14 -87.27 -39.26
N ILE A 26 -41.17 -87.16 -38.36
CA ILE A 26 -40.86 -88.18 -37.36
C ILE A 26 -41.70 -87.91 -36.11
N VAL A 27 -42.37 -88.95 -35.58
CA VAL A 27 -43.04 -88.87 -34.28
C VAL A 27 -42.44 -89.89 -33.32
N ILE A 28 -41.88 -89.41 -32.21
CA ILE A 28 -41.45 -90.26 -31.10
C ILE A 28 -42.59 -90.30 -30.10
N LYS A 29 -43.27 -91.45 -30.07
CA LYS A 29 -44.46 -91.63 -29.24
C LYS A 29 -44.12 -91.68 -27.74
N SER A 30 -45.13 -91.44 -26.91
CA SER A 30 -45.02 -91.57 -25.46
C SER A 30 -44.44 -92.92 -25.04
N ASP A 31 -43.55 -92.89 -24.04
CA ASP A 31 -42.72 -94.01 -23.55
C ASP A 31 -41.81 -94.68 -24.63
N GLY A 32 -41.75 -94.12 -25.84
CA GLY A 32 -40.97 -94.64 -26.95
C GLY A 32 -39.53 -94.14 -26.91
N THR A 33 -38.57 -95.04 -27.12
CA THR A 33 -37.15 -94.69 -27.27
C THR A 33 -36.71 -94.87 -28.72
N TYR A 34 -36.15 -93.82 -29.31
CA TYR A 34 -35.46 -93.89 -30.59
C TYR A 34 -33.96 -93.61 -30.41
N THR A 35 -33.14 -94.58 -30.79
CA THR A 35 -31.66 -94.50 -30.73
C THR A 35 -31.10 -94.91 -32.09
N PRO A 36 -30.97 -93.97 -33.04
CA PRO A 36 -30.53 -94.28 -34.40
C PRO A 36 -29.07 -94.75 -34.44
N SER A 37 -28.81 -95.74 -35.28
CA SER A 37 -27.46 -96.31 -35.51
C SER A 37 -26.71 -95.68 -36.69
N GLY A 38 -27.33 -94.74 -37.41
CA GLY A 38 -26.75 -93.91 -38.46
C GLY A 38 -27.43 -92.54 -38.50
N THR A 39 -27.11 -91.71 -39.49
CA THR A 39 -27.69 -90.37 -39.67
C THR A 39 -29.21 -90.41 -39.79
N VAL A 40 -29.89 -89.45 -39.17
CA VAL A 40 -31.33 -89.22 -39.35
C VAL A 40 -31.51 -87.95 -40.18
N THR A 41 -32.30 -88.02 -41.23
CA THR A 41 -32.56 -86.87 -42.12
C THR A 41 -34.04 -86.81 -42.45
N THR A 42 -34.69 -85.70 -42.14
CA THR A 42 -36.00 -85.35 -42.71
C THR A 42 -35.81 -84.43 -43.92
N SER A 43 -36.73 -84.46 -44.87
CA SER A 43 -36.66 -83.59 -46.06
C SER A 43 -36.71 -82.11 -45.65
N PRO A 44 -35.86 -81.23 -46.21
CA PRO A 44 -35.97 -79.78 -46.02
C PRO A 44 -37.38 -79.28 -46.33
N ALA A 45 -38.03 -78.64 -45.37
CA ALA A 45 -39.37 -78.15 -45.52
C ALA A 45 -39.40 -76.88 -46.37
N GLY A 46 -40.25 -76.86 -47.39
CA GLY A 46 -40.43 -75.70 -48.27
C GLY A 46 -41.59 -74.78 -47.87
N GLU A 47 -42.41 -75.21 -46.90
CA GLU A 47 -43.53 -74.46 -46.32
C GLU A 47 -43.68 -74.82 -44.83
N GLN A 48 -43.98 -73.82 -43.98
CA GLN A 48 -44.31 -74.04 -42.56
C GLN A 48 -45.58 -74.91 -42.45
N SER A 49 -45.45 -76.11 -41.87
CA SER A 49 -46.55 -77.05 -41.72
C SER A 49 -46.28 -78.02 -40.57
N TRP A 50 -47.33 -78.70 -40.06
CA TRP A 50 -47.21 -79.71 -39.00
C TRP A 50 -46.67 -81.07 -39.48
N MET A 51 -46.11 -81.14 -40.69
CA MET A 51 -45.78 -82.41 -41.34
C MET A 51 -44.43 -82.40 -42.05
N ASP A 52 -44.13 -81.43 -42.89
CA ASP A 52 -42.95 -81.53 -43.75
C ASP A 52 -41.67 -81.28 -42.96
N GLY A 53 -40.75 -82.25 -42.94
CA GLY A 53 -39.44 -82.04 -42.33
C GLY A 53 -39.38 -82.08 -40.80
N ASP A 54 -40.51 -82.13 -40.10
CA ASP A 54 -40.56 -81.98 -38.64
C ASP A 54 -40.10 -83.24 -37.87
N ILE A 55 -39.67 -83.00 -36.63
CA ILE A 55 -39.55 -84.00 -35.57
C ILE A 55 -40.44 -83.55 -34.41
N TYR A 56 -41.37 -84.43 -34.02
CA TYR A 56 -42.27 -84.21 -32.89
C TYR A 56 -42.11 -85.31 -31.83
N MET A 57 -41.92 -84.93 -30.57
CA MET A 57 -41.84 -85.87 -29.45
C MET A 57 -43.06 -85.73 -28.52
N GLU A 58 -43.82 -86.81 -28.35
CA GLU A 58 -44.90 -86.86 -27.37
C GLU A 58 -44.33 -86.94 -25.94
N THR A 59 -45.13 -86.58 -24.93
CA THR A 59 -44.74 -86.66 -23.51
C THR A 59 -44.11 -87.99 -23.16
N SER A 60 -42.99 -88.00 -22.44
CA SER A 60 -42.14 -89.15 -22.07
C SER A 60 -41.41 -89.86 -23.22
N GLY A 61 -41.46 -89.32 -24.45
CA GLY A 61 -40.63 -89.79 -25.56
C GLY A 61 -39.14 -89.57 -25.30
N THR A 62 -38.30 -90.47 -25.79
CA THR A 62 -36.83 -90.41 -25.66
C THR A 62 -36.17 -90.48 -27.03
N LEU A 63 -35.41 -89.44 -27.39
CA LEU A 63 -34.50 -89.41 -28.53
C LEU A 63 -33.05 -89.40 -28.01
N THR A 64 -32.31 -90.46 -28.30
CA THR A 64 -30.89 -90.55 -27.92
C THR A 64 -30.04 -90.58 -29.17
N MET A 65 -29.45 -89.43 -29.50
CA MET A 65 -28.49 -89.29 -30.59
C MET A 65 -27.09 -89.61 -30.06
N GLY A 66 -26.46 -90.66 -30.61
CA GLY A 66 -25.02 -90.91 -30.41
C GLY A 66 -24.17 -89.90 -31.18
N THR A 67 -23.08 -90.32 -31.79
CA THR A 67 -22.24 -89.44 -32.63
C THR A 67 -22.82 -89.22 -34.03
N ASN A 68 -24.01 -89.75 -34.31
CA ASN A 68 -24.64 -89.68 -35.64
C ASN A 68 -25.32 -88.32 -35.82
N ALA A 69 -25.22 -87.76 -37.03
CA ALA A 69 -25.85 -86.48 -37.36
C ALA A 69 -27.39 -86.57 -37.37
N LEU A 70 -28.04 -85.47 -36.97
CA LEU A 70 -29.49 -85.28 -37.03
C LEU A 70 -29.80 -84.09 -37.95
N SER A 71 -30.33 -84.33 -39.15
CA SER A 71 -30.74 -83.27 -40.07
C SER A 71 -32.25 -83.11 -40.01
N ILE A 72 -32.71 -81.91 -39.65
CA ILE A 72 -34.11 -81.56 -39.46
C ILE A 72 -34.50 -80.56 -40.55
N GLY A 73 -35.56 -80.87 -41.28
CA GLY A 73 -36.06 -80.04 -42.37
C GLY A 73 -37.07 -78.98 -41.97
N GLY A 74 -37.78 -79.16 -40.85
CA GLY A 74 -38.80 -78.25 -40.33
C GLY A 74 -38.67 -78.05 -38.82
N ASP A 75 -39.76 -78.22 -38.09
CA ASP A 75 -39.85 -78.00 -36.64
C ASP A 75 -39.15 -79.10 -35.82
N PHE A 76 -38.62 -78.74 -34.65
CA PHE A 76 -38.28 -79.68 -33.57
C PHE A 76 -39.14 -79.36 -32.35
N THR A 77 -40.24 -80.08 -32.17
CA THR A 77 -41.26 -79.76 -31.14
C THR A 77 -41.50 -80.91 -30.18
N THR A 78 -41.95 -80.59 -28.97
CA THR A 78 -42.12 -81.54 -27.87
C THR A 78 -43.44 -81.32 -27.15
N ALA A 79 -43.98 -82.34 -26.50
CA ALA A 79 -45.17 -82.21 -25.69
C ALA A 79 -44.90 -82.59 -24.24
N GLY A 80 -44.76 -81.59 -23.36
CA GLY A 80 -44.39 -81.83 -21.96
C GLY A 80 -43.00 -82.46 -21.84
N THR A 81 -42.69 -83.05 -20.69
CA THR A 81 -41.34 -83.58 -20.42
C THR A 81 -40.97 -84.73 -21.35
N VAL A 82 -39.86 -84.57 -22.06
CA VAL A 82 -39.23 -85.55 -22.96
C VAL A 82 -37.80 -85.84 -22.50
N VAL A 83 -37.10 -86.71 -23.19
CA VAL A 83 -35.65 -86.89 -23.02
C VAL A 83 -34.99 -86.80 -24.38
N PHE A 84 -34.33 -85.68 -24.66
CA PHE A 84 -33.41 -85.56 -25.78
C PHE A 84 -31.97 -85.59 -25.24
N SER A 85 -31.15 -86.48 -25.79
CA SER A 85 -29.78 -86.66 -25.32
C SER A 85 -28.84 -86.84 -26.50
N THR A 86 -27.70 -86.17 -26.43
CA THR A 86 -26.67 -86.12 -27.48
C THR A 86 -25.33 -86.61 -26.90
N SER A 87 -24.37 -86.92 -27.77
CA SER A 87 -22.99 -87.21 -27.35
C SER A 87 -22.07 -86.06 -27.73
N ALA A 88 -20.88 -85.97 -27.11
CA ALA A 88 -19.93 -84.85 -27.18
C ALA A 88 -19.37 -84.46 -28.57
N THR A 89 -19.84 -85.07 -29.67
CA THR A 89 -19.46 -84.68 -31.04
C THR A 89 -20.66 -84.75 -31.99
N GLN A 90 -21.88 -84.76 -31.44
CA GLN A 90 -23.09 -84.88 -32.23
C GLN A 90 -23.43 -83.54 -32.85
N THR A 91 -23.84 -83.55 -34.11
CA THR A 91 -24.29 -82.35 -34.83
C THR A 91 -25.75 -82.50 -35.22
N THR A 92 -26.56 -81.52 -34.83
CA THR A 92 -27.92 -81.31 -35.33
C THR A 92 -27.90 -80.20 -36.37
N THR A 93 -28.45 -80.44 -37.56
CA THR A 93 -28.48 -79.47 -38.66
C THR A 93 -29.92 -79.17 -39.08
N PHE A 94 -30.33 -77.91 -39.02
CA PHE A 94 -31.62 -77.43 -39.54
C PHE A 94 -31.47 -76.96 -41.00
N THR A 95 -32.40 -77.35 -41.87
CA THR A 95 -32.22 -77.28 -43.34
C THR A 95 -33.41 -76.74 -44.15
N GLY A 96 -34.55 -76.46 -43.53
CA GLY A 96 -35.74 -75.85 -44.16
C GLY A 96 -35.51 -74.50 -44.84
N PHE A 97 -36.45 -74.12 -45.72
CA PHE A 97 -36.34 -72.95 -46.60
C PHE A 97 -37.45 -71.91 -46.43
N ASP A 98 -38.38 -72.11 -45.48
CA ASP A 98 -39.49 -71.19 -45.19
C ASP A 98 -39.37 -70.59 -43.78
N THR A 99 -40.19 -69.59 -43.45
CA THR A 99 -40.10 -68.90 -42.17
C THR A 99 -41.05 -69.48 -41.10
N GLY A 100 -40.82 -69.15 -39.82
CA GLY A 100 -41.68 -69.53 -38.71
C GLY A 100 -41.55 -70.98 -38.20
N PHE A 101 -40.40 -71.63 -38.41
CA PHE A 101 -40.12 -72.92 -37.78
C PHE A 101 -39.84 -72.78 -36.28
N SER A 102 -40.24 -73.77 -35.49
CA SER A 102 -40.14 -73.78 -34.03
C SER A 102 -39.15 -74.85 -33.54
N ILE A 103 -38.36 -74.48 -32.54
CA ILE A 103 -37.46 -75.36 -31.79
C ILE A 103 -37.83 -75.29 -30.31
N GLU A 104 -38.52 -76.32 -29.83
CA GLU A 104 -38.78 -76.57 -28.42
C GLU A 104 -37.79 -77.64 -27.93
N ALA A 105 -36.70 -77.23 -27.28
CA ALA A 105 -35.75 -78.15 -26.67
C ALA A 105 -35.63 -77.88 -25.17
N GLU A 106 -36.15 -78.79 -24.35
CA GLU A 106 -35.96 -78.75 -22.88
C GLU A 106 -34.55 -79.24 -22.47
N ASP A 107 -33.92 -80.08 -23.29
CA ASP A 107 -32.58 -80.62 -23.09
C ASP A 107 -31.57 -79.98 -24.07
N ALA A 108 -30.28 -80.02 -23.71
CA ALA A 108 -29.23 -79.38 -24.48
C ALA A 108 -28.94 -80.09 -25.82
N PHE A 109 -28.68 -79.29 -26.86
CA PHE A 109 -28.01 -79.77 -28.06
C PHE A 109 -26.49 -79.86 -27.82
N GLN A 110 -25.79 -80.67 -28.63
CA GLN A 110 -24.33 -80.67 -28.62
C GLN A 110 -23.78 -79.62 -29.57
N ASN A 111 -23.64 -79.93 -30.87
CA ASN A 111 -23.36 -78.95 -31.92
C ASN A 111 -24.64 -78.67 -32.71
N VAL A 112 -24.92 -77.41 -33.03
CA VAL A 112 -26.09 -77.01 -33.82
C VAL A 112 -25.66 -76.23 -35.05
N THR A 113 -26.19 -76.59 -36.21
CA THR A 113 -25.93 -75.89 -37.48
C THR A 113 -27.23 -75.51 -38.16
N PHE A 114 -27.36 -74.26 -38.61
CA PHE A 114 -28.46 -73.78 -39.44
C PHE A 114 -27.94 -73.54 -40.86
N ASN A 115 -28.52 -74.23 -41.85
CA ASN A 115 -27.97 -74.26 -43.21
C ASN A 115 -29.07 -74.28 -44.30
N GLY A 116 -30.22 -73.68 -44.01
CA GLY A 116 -31.33 -73.57 -44.96
C GLY A 116 -31.53 -72.13 -45.45
N SER A 117 -31.29 -71.89 -46.74
CA SER A 117 -31.48 -70.55 -47.34
C SER A 117 -32.94 -70.12 -47.27
N GLY A 118 -33.21 -68.98 -46.63
CA GLY A 118 -34.58 -68.46 -46.43
C GLY A 118 -35.34 -69.09 -45.27
N GLY A 119 -34.74 -70.08 -44.58
CA GLY A 119 -35.31 -70.66 -43.38
C GLY A 119 -35.26 -69.68 -42.20
N GLU A 120 -36.30 -69.65 -41.37
CA GLU A 120 -36.32 -68.90 -40.09
C GLU A 120 -36.72 -69.86 -38.96
N TRP A 121 -35.88 -69.98 -37.93
CA TRP A 121 -36.12 -70.84 -36.76
C TRP A 121 -36.17 -70.03 -35.48
N THR A 122 -37.17 -70.26 -34.65
CA THR A 122 -37.27 -69.68 -33.30
C THR A 122 -37.02 -70.74 -32.24
N PHE A 123 -36.09 -70.48 -31.32
CA PHE A 123 -36.01 -71.25 -30.07
C PHE A 123 -37.14 -70.81 -29.14
N ASP A 124 -38.18 -71.61 -28.93
CA ASP A 124 -39.40 -71.14 -28.24
C ASP A 124 -39.22 -70.92 -26.71
N ALA A 125 -38.07 -71.28 -26.16
CA ALA A 125 -37.70 -71.11 -24.75
C ALA A 125 -36.18 -70.96 -24.60
N ALA A 126 -35.70 -70.86 -23.36
CA ALA A 126 -34.27 -70.85 -23.07
C ALA A 126 -33.59 -72.13 -23.61
N ALA A 127 -32.45 -71.98 -24.27
CA ALA A 127 -31.74 -73.07 -24.92
C ALA A 127 -30.31 -73.22 -24.42
N THR A 128 -29.79 -74.44 -24.47
CA THR A 128 -28.38 -74.73 -24.16
C THR A 128 -27.77 -75.54 -25.30
N ILE A 129 -26.62 -75.08 -25.77
CA ILE A 129 -25.78 -75.73 -26.77
C ILE A 129 -24.44 -76.00 -26.09
N ASN A 130 -24.06 -77.26 -25.96
CA ASN A 130 -22.89 -77.65 -25.17
C ASN A 130 -21.55 -77.48 -25.91
N ASP A 131 -21.57 -77.40 -27.25
CA ASP A 131 -20.41 -77.05 -28.09
C ASP A 131 -20.81 -75.86 -29.00
N ASP A 132 -20.60 -75.97 -30.32
CA ASP A 132 -20.72 -74.87 -31.27
C ASP A 132 -22.16 -74.61 -31.75
N LEU A 133 -22.50 -73.33 -31.89
CA LEU A 133 -23.62 -72.85 -32.69
C LEU A 133 -23.09 -72.28 -34.02
N THR A 134 -23.50 -72.87 -35.14
CA THR A 134 -23.13 -72.39 -36.48
C THR A 134 -24.35 -71.95 -37.28
N VAL A 135 -24.37 -70.71 -37.78
CA VAL A 135 -25.43 -70.18 -38.65
C VAL A 135 -24.86 -69.92 -40.04
N THR A 136 -24.95 -70.90 -40.93
CA THR A 136 -24.43 -70.80 -42.30
C THR A 136 -25.42 -70.14 -43.26
N LEU A 137 -26.72 -70.39 -43.09
CA LEU A 137 -27.79 -69.83 -43.92
C LEU A 137 -29.09 -69.74 -43.12
N GLY A 138 -29.95 -68.80 -43.49
CA GLY A 138 -31.25 -68.56 -42.84
C GLY A 138 -31.12 -67.67 -41.61
N GLU A 139 -32.22 -67.52 -40.87
CA GLU A 139 -32.35 -66.68 -39.69
C GLU A 139 -32.66 -67.53 -38.45
N VAL A 140 -31.97 -67.26 -37.35
CA VAL A 140 -32.19 -67.92 -36.06
C VAL A 140 -32.62 -66.84 -35.07
N ILE A 141 -33.83 -66.99 -34.53
CA ILE A 141 -34.42 -66.06 -33.57
C ILE A 141 -34.40 -66.70 -32.18
N LEU A 142 -33.90 -65.99 -31.18
CA LEU A 142 -34.00 -66.44 -29.79
C LEU A 142 -35.42 -66.16 -29.25
N GLY A 143 -36.05 -67.16 -28.63
CA GLY A 143 -37.29 -67.00 -27.83
C GLY A 143 -37.05 -67.22 -26.33
N GLY A 144 -35.79 -67.30 -25.91
CA GLY A 144 -35.34 -67.37 -24.53
C GLY A 144 -33.83 -67.13 -24.41
N ALA A 145 -33.35 -66.90 -23.18
CA ALA A 145 -31.92 -66.77 -22.92
C ALA A 145 -31.18 -68.05 -23.37
N THR A 146 -30.10 -67.88 -24.12
CA THR A 146 -29.39 -69.00 -24.76
C THR A 146 -27.94 -69.04 -24.28
N THR A 147 -27.45 -70.24 -23.99
CA THR A 147 -26.04 -70.48 -23.64
C THR A 147 -25.41 -71.38 -24.71
N VAL A 148 -24.30 -70.93 -25.26
CA VAL A 148 -23.42 -71.68 -26.16
C VAL A 148 -22.10 -71.87 -25.42
N ALA A 149 -21.76 -73.09 -25.03
CA ALA A 149 -20.62 -73.32 -24.16
C ALA A 149 -19.25 -73.32 -24.89
N ASP A 150 -19.26 -73.37 -26.22
CA ASP A 150 -18.07 -73.23 -27.07
C ASP A 150 -18.30 -72.08 -28.07
N ASN A 151 -18.09 -72.28 -29.38
CA ASN A 151 -18.03 -71.16 -30.33
C ASN A 151 -19.40 -70.78 -30.93
N VAL A 152 -19.59 -69.49 -31.19
CA VAL A 152 -20.67 -68.98 -32.06
C VAL A 152 -20.06 -68.57 -33.39
N VAL A 153 -20.49 -69.22 -34.48
CA VAL A 153 -20.01 -68.98 -35.84
C VAL A 153 -21.16 -68.57 -36.75
N ILE A 154 -21.18 -67.35 -37.26
CA ILE A 154 -22.21 -66.84 -38.17
C ILE A 154 -21.60 -66.65 -39.56
N ASN A 155 -21.74 -67.67 -40.42
CA ASN A 155 -21.08 -67.74 -41.72
C ASN A 155 -22.08 -67.70 -42.89
N GLY A 156 -22.74 -66.55 -43.07
CA GLY A 156 -23.69 -66.30 -44.17
C GLY A 156 -25.17 -66.13 -43.78
N GLY A 157 -25.60 -66.63 -42.61
CA GLY A 157 -26.96 -66.43 -42.10
C GLY A 157 -27.07 -65.30 -41.07
N THR A 158 -28.23 -65.22 -40.39
CA THR A 158 -28.56 -64.21 -39.39
C THR A 158 -28.85 -64.84 -38.03
N LEU A 159 -28.28 -64.29 -36.95
CA LEU A 159 -28.68 -64.60 -35.58
C LEU A 159 -29.34 -63.35 -34.96
N ASP A 160 -30.62 -63.45 -34.57
CA ASP A 160 -31.40 -62.38 -33.95
C ASP A 160 -31.74 -62.72 -32.49
N VAL A 161 -31.34 -61.85 -31.55
CA VAL A 161 -31.70 -62.01 -30.13
C VAL A 161 -33.12 -61.54 -29.80
N ASN A 162 -33.90 -61.21 -30.84
CA ASN A 162 -35.32 -60.92 -30.86
C ASN A 162 -35.69 -59.52 -30.36
N SER A 163 -36.15 -58.68 -31.28
CA SER A 163 -36.56 -57.28 -31.05
C SER A 163 -37.68 -57.08 -30.01
N SER A 164 -38.43 -58.13 -29.64
CA SER A 164 -39.51 -58.02 -28.66
C SER A 164 -39.07 -58.15 -27.21
N SER A 165 -37.96 -58.88 -26.97
CA SER A 165 -37.56 -59.34 -25.63
C SER A 165 -36.06 -59.22 -25.35
N ASN A 166 -35.23 -59.03 -26.37
CA ASN A 166 -33.79 -58.77 -26.25
C ASN A 166 -33.08 -59.83 -25.40
N TYR A 167 -33.21 -61.10 -25.78
CA TYR A 167 -32.73 -62.20 -24.94
C TYR A 167 -31.21 -62.19 -24.79
N ALA A 168 -30.74 -62.54 -23.59
CA ALA A 168 -29.31 -62.68 -23.31
C ALA A 168 -28.72 -63.90 -24.04
N LEU A 169 -27.50 -63.74 -24.55
CA LEU A 169 -26.69 -64.80 -25.14
C LEU A 169 -25.38 -64.93 -24.37
N ALA A 170 -25.10 -66.12 -23.82
CA ALA A 170 -23.83 -66.44 -23.18
C ALA A 170 -22.98 -67.32 -24.10
N VAL A 171 -21.69 -67.00 -24.24
CA VAL A 171 -20.75 -67.64 -25.16
C VAL A 171 -19.46 -68.02 -24.44
N GLY A 172 -19.22 -69.33 -24.34
CA GLY A 172 -18.10 -69.91 -23.60
C GLY A 172 -16.80 -70.10 -24.41
N GLY A 173 -16.83 -69.80 -25.71
CA GLY A 173 -15.69 -69.86 -26.62
C GLY A 173 -15.58 -68.61 -27.49
N SER A 174 -15.09 -68.76 -28.72
CA SER A 174 -14.84 -67.67 -29.66
C SER A 174 -16.11 -67.22 -30.38
N TRP A 175 -16.11 -65.93 -30.77
CA TRP A 175 -17.15 -65.31 -31.60
C TRP A 175 -16.61 -65.04 -32.99
N ASP A 176 -17.26 -65.59 -34.01
CA ASP A 176 -16.77 -65.53 -35.38
C ASP A 176 -17.93 -65.20 -36.35
N ILE A 177 -17.97 -63.97 -36.85
CA ILE A 177 -18.89 -63.56 -37.92
C ILE A 177 -18.15 -63.56 -39.27
N ASP A 178 -18.40 -64.60 -40.06
CA ASP A 178 -17.72 -64.86 -41.32
C ASP A 178 -18.66 -64.60 -42.51
N ASN A 179 -18.92 -63.33 -42.87
CA ASN A 179 -19.96 -62.92 -43.85
C ASN A 179 -21.42 -63.19 -43.43
N GLY A 180 -21.69 -63.37 -42.13
CA GLY A 180 -23.03 -63.41 -41.55
C GLY A 180 -23.59 -62.03 -41.18
N SER A 181 -24.68 -62.03 -40.39
CA SER A 181 -25.17 -60.85 -39.67
C SER A 181 -25.66 -61.21 -38.27
N PHE A 182 -25.37 -60.35 -37.30
CA PHE A 182 -25.87 -60.46 -35.93
C PHE A 182 -26.83 -59.30 -35.64
N GLN A 183 -28.07 -59.60 -35.26
CA GLN A 183 -29.04 -58.62 -34.82
C GLN A 183 -29.10 -58.62 -33.29
N SER A 184 -28.33 -57.70 -32.70
CA SER A 184 -28.21 -57.54 -31.24
C SER A 184 -29.43 -56.89 -30.59
N GLN A 185 -30.23 -56.15 -31.34
CA GLN A 185 -31.41 -55.42 -30.83
C GLN A 185 -31.04 -54.55 -29.62
N SER A 186 -31.64 -54.78 -28.44
CA SER A 186 -31.14 -54.22 -27.18
C SER A 186 -30.71 -55.31 -26.19
N GLY A 187 -30.17 -56.42 -26.71
CA GLY A 187 -29.79 -57.60 -25.94
C GLY A 187 -28.33 -57.59 -25.48
N ILE A 188 -28.04 -58.43 -24.51
CA ILE A 188 -26.72 -58.57 -23.89
C ILE A 188 -26.01 -59.84 -24.37
N VAL A 189 -24.76 -59.69 -24.79
CA VAL A 189 -23.85 -60.82 -25.06
C VAL A 189 -22.84 -60.90 -23.94
N THR A 190 -22.81 -62.05 -23.24
CA THR A 190 -21.81 -62.35 -22.22
C THR A 190 -20.82 -63.35 -22.77
N PHE A 191 -19.55 -62.95 -22.88
CA PHE A 191 -18.45 -63.87 -23.11
C PHE A 191 -18.02 -64.48 -21.77
N ASP A 192 -18.34 -65.76 -21.55
CA ASP A 192 -18.22 -66.45 -20.26
C ASP A 192 -17.21 -67.62 -20.25
N ALA A 193 -16.29 -67.62 -21.22
CA ALA A 193 -15.18 -68.56 -21.32
C ALA A 193 -14.37 -68.62 -20.00
N ALA A 194 -14.23 -69.81 -19.43
CA ALA A 194 -13.67 -70.00 -18.09
C ALA A 194 -12.13 -70.14 -18.05
N SER A 195 -11.46 -70.27 -19.19
CA SER A 195 -9.99 -70.22 -19.31
C SER A 195 -9.60 -70.32 -20.78
N GLY A 196 -8.44 -69.79 -21.17
CA GLY A 196 -7.89 -69.97 -22.52
C GLY A 196 -7.69 -68.64 -23.23
N THR A 197 -7.52 -68.73 -24.55
CA THR A 197 -7.47 -67.57 -25.44
C THR A 197 -8.57 -67.76 -26.46
N GLU A 198 -9.52 -66.84 -26.47
CA GLU A 198 -10.65 -66.81 -27.39
C GLU A 198 -10.51 -65.62 -28.34
N THR A 199 -11.12 -65.69 -29.52
CA THR A 199 -11.12 -64.58 -30.48
C THR A 199 -12.49 -63.94 -30.60
N ILE A 200 -12.52 -62.62 -30.75
CA ILE A 200 -13.73 -61.85 -31.04
C ILE A 200 -13.59 -61.25 -32.44
N ASP A 201 -14.28 -61.86 -33.41
CA ASP A 201 -14.46 -61.33 -34.75
C ASP A 201 -15.91 -60.88 -34.98
N ALA A 202 -16.14 -59.58 -34.97
CA ALA A 202 -17.44 -58.95 -35.16
C ALA A 202 -17.65 -58.37 -36.58
N ASP A 203 -16.74 -58.59 -37.53
CA ASP A 203 -16.80 -57.98 -38.87
C ASP A 203 -17.46 -58.91 -39.89
N GLY A 204 -18.79 -58.80 -40.03
CA GLY A 204 -19.61 -59.58 -40.96
C GLY A 204 -19.71 -58.99 -42.37
N THR A 205 -20.94 -58.80 -42.88
CA THR A 205 -21.18 -58.12 -44.18
C THR A 205 -21.12 -56.58 -44.08
N GLY A 206 -20.63 -56.08 -42.95
CA GLY A 206 -20.50 -54.70 -42.48
C GLY A 206 -20.14 -54.73 -40.98
N THR A 207 -20.19 -53.60 -40.28
CA THR A 207 -20.06 -53.57 -38.82
C THR A 207 -21.35 -54.09 -38.18
N ASP A 208 -21.38 -55.34 -37.73
CA ASP A 208 -22.47 -55.87 -36.92
C ASP A 208 -22.26 -55.39 -35.47
N THR A 209 -23.13 -54.50 -35.01
CA THR A 209 -23.02 -53.83 -33.70
C THR A 209 -23.57 -54.72 -32.59
N PHE A 210 -22.81 -54.94 -31.51
CA PHE A 210 -23.37 -55.44 -30.25
C PHE A 210 -24.21 -54.34 -29.58
N TYR A 211 -25.17 -54.68 -28.72
CA TYR A 211 -25.84 -53.66 -27.91
C TYR A 211 -25.18 -53.52 -26.55
N ASP A 212 -25.27 -54.53 -25.69
CA ASP A 212 -24.48 -54.64 -24.46
C ASP A 212 -23.51 -55.82 -24.55
N ILE A 213 -22.26 -55.61 -24.13
CA ILE A 213 -21.24 -56.67 -24.08
C ILE A 213 -20.66 -56.79 -22.67
N VAL A 214 -20.51 -58.04 -22.21
CA VAL A 214 -19.87 -58.36 -20.93
C VAL A 214 -18.80 -59.42 -21.15
N PHE A 215 -17.57 -59.12 -20.75
CA PHE A 215 -16.49 -60.10 -20.63
C PHE A 215 -16.40 -60.58 -19.17
N ASN A 216 -16.47 -61.90 -18.97
CA ASN A 216 -16.48 -62.50 -17.64
C ASN A 216 -15.82 -63.89 -17.63
N ASP A 217 -14.63 -63.99 -17.06
CA ASP A 217 -13.89 -65.26 -17.02
C ASP A 217 -14.27 -66.17 -15.83
N GLY A 218 -15.20 -65.73 -14.97
CA GLY A 218 -15.53 -66.41 -13.72
C GLY A 218 -14.35 -66.58 -12.76
N GLY A 219 -13.27 -65.80 -12.92
CA GLY A 219 -11.99 -65.89 -12.20
C GLY A 219 -10.95 -66.83 -12.81
N GLY A 220 -11.11 -67.23 -14.07
CA GLY A 220 -10.32 -68.25 -14.76
C GLY A 220 -9.09 -67.78 -15.56
N GLY A 221 -8.92 -66.47 -15.76
CA GLY A 221 -7.82 -65.83 -16.48
C GLY A 221 -7.91 -65.95 -18.01
N THR A 222 -9.12 -65.91 -18.58
CA THR A 222 -9.32 -65.94 -20.04
C THR A 222 -8.83 -64.66 -20.70
N GLU A 223 -8.26 -64.79 -21.90
CA GLU A 223 -7.88 -63.70 -22.79
C GLU A 223 -8.80 -63.70 -24.02
N TRP A 224 -9.45 -62.58 -24.32
CA TRP A 224 -10.23 -62.37 -25.54
C TRP A 224 -9.45 -61.45 -26.47
N ASP A 225 -8.86 -62.04 -27.51
CA ASP A 225 -8.13 -61.34 -28.56
C ASP A 225 -9.14 -60.74 -29.55
N LEU A 226 -9.14 -59.41 -29.67
CA LEU A 226 -9.89 -58.77 -30.74
C LEU A 226 -9.22 -59.09 -32.08
N THR A 227 -9.99 -59.59 -33.05
CA THR A 227 -9.50 -59.90 -34.40
C THR A 227 -10.11 -59.02 -35.48
N SER A 228 -11.09 -58.18 -35.13
CA SER A 228 -11.65 -57.14 -35.99
C SER A 228 -12.11 -55.92 -35.17
N ILE A 229 -12.69 -54.91 -35.86
CA ILE A 229 -13.29 -53.73 -35.20
C ILE A 229 -14.48 -54.13 -34.34
N LEU A 230 -14.64 -53.47 -33.20
CA LEU A 230 -15.71 -53.76 -32.26
C LEU A 230 -16.61 -52.53 -32.12
N ASP A 231 -17.90 -52.70 -32.38
CA ASP A 231 -18.91 -51.65 -32.28
C ASP A 231 -19.98 -52.07 -31.27
N ILE A 232 -20.23 -51.21 -30.28
CA ILE A 232 -21.17 -51.44 -29.18
C ILE A 232 -22.13 -50.25 -29.09
N GLY A 233 -23.43 -50.51 -29.26
CA GLY A 233 -24.46 -49.49 -29.26
C GLY A 233 -24.82 -48.94 -27.87
N ASN A 234 -24.45 -49.64 -26.79
CA ASN A 234 -24.67 -49.23 -25.41
C ASN A 234 -23.44 -49.56 -24.53
N ASP A 235 -23.52 -50.47 -23.57
CA ASP A 235 -22.48 -50.60 -22.53
C ASP A 235 -21.40 -51.66 -22.83
N PHE A 236 -20.14 -51.29 -22.59
CA PHE A 236 -18.98 -52.20 -22.60
C PHE A 236 -18.52 -52.50 -21.18
N THR A 237 -18.56 -53.77 -20.78
CA THR A 237 -18.19 -54.19 -19.42
C THR A 237 -17.13 -55.30 -19.43
N ILE A 238 -16.06 -55.12 -18.67
CA ILE A 238 -15.12 -56.18 -18.28
C ILE A 238 -15.30 -56.46 -16.80
N THR A 239 -15.87 -57.62 -16.48
CA THR A 239 -16.03 -58.08 -15.08
C THR A 239 -14.92 -59.03 -14.63
N GLY A 240 -14.24 -59.68 -15.57
CA GLY A 240 -13.09 -60.56 -15.30
C GLY A 240 -12.43 -61.04 -16.59
N GLY A 241 -11.11 -61.25 -16.55
CA GLY A 241 -10.26 -61.68 -17.66
C GLY A 241 -9.54 -60.51 -18.35
N THR A 242 -8.96 -60.77 -19.52
CA THR A 242 -8.21 -59.78 -20.32
C THR A 242 -8.88 -59.60 -21.68
N VAL A 243 -9.25 -58.36 -22.02
CA VAL A 243 -9.58 -58.00 -23.41
C VAL A 243 -8.32 -57.43 -24.05
N ASP A 244 -7.75 -58.13 -25.04
CA ASP A 244 -6.49 -57.74 -25.70
C ASP A 244 -6.73 -57.18 -27.11
N ASN A 245 -6.31 -55.93 -27.32
CA ASN A 245 -6.30 -55.25 -28.62
C ASN A 245 -4.87 -54.96 -29.13
N SER A 246 -3.84 -55.54 -28.50
CA SER A 246 -2.43 -55.25 -28.76
C SER A 246 -1.94 -55.71 -30.13
N ALA A 247 -2.46 -56.83 -30.65
CA ALA A 247 -2.06 -57.38 -31.94
C ALA A 247 -2.66 -56.62 -33.12
N GLY A 248 -3.95 -56.25 -33.01
CA GLY A 248 -4.74 -55.68 -34.09
C GLY A 248 -4.79 -54.15 -34.11
N ASN A 249 -4.78 -53.52 -32.93
CA ASN A 249 -5.01 -52.08 -32.76
C ASN A 249 -6.36 -51.65 -33.38
N TYR A 250 -7.37 -52.49 -33.24
CA TYR A 250 -8.69 -52.26 -33.79
C TYR A 250 -9.39 -51.10 -33.10
N ALA A 251 -10.29 -50.43 -33.82
CA ALA A 251 -11.16 -49.41 -33.26
C ALA A 251 -12.25 -50.06 -32.41
N ILE A 252 -12.56 -49.45 -31.27
CA ILE A 252 -13.68 -49.84 -30.39
C ILE A 252 -14.63 -48.64 -30.30
N SER A 253 -15.86 -48.77 -30.78
CA SER A 253 -16.92 -47.74 -30.72
C SER A 253 -17.94 -48.08 -29.62
N ILE A 254 -18.38 -47.08 -28.87
CA ILE A 254 -19.17 -47.26 -27.65
C ILE A 254 -20.23 -46.16 -27.53
N GLY A 255 -21.48 -46.57 -27.71
CA GLY A 255 -22.66 -45.72 -27.61
C GLY A 255 -23.17 -45.50 -26.18
N GLY A 256 -22.48 -46.04 -25.16
CA GLY A 256 -22.85 -45.95 -23.74
C GLY A 256 -21.66 -45.86 -22.77
N SER A 257 -21.72 -46.60 -21.66
CA SER A 257 -20.71 -46.59 -20.58
C SER A 257 -19.57 -47.58 -20.82
N TRP A 258 -18.39 -47.24 -20.27
CA TRP A 258 -17.23 -48.12 -20.17
C TRP A 258 -16.98 -48.50 -18.71
N ASP A 259 -17.07 -49.80 -18.39
CA ASP A 259 -16.76 -50.33 -17.05
C ASP A 259 -15.69 -51.42 -17.13
N ASN A 260 -14.46 -51.09 -16.76
CA ASN A 260 -13.35 -52.03 -16.72
C ASN A 260 -12.94 -52.36 -15.28
N ASN A 261 -13.41 -53.50 -14.77
CA ASN A 261 -13.04 -54.00 -13.45
C ASN A 261 -11.85 -55.00 -13.47
N ASP A 262 -11.24 -55.25 -14.62
CA ASP A 262 -10.09 -56.14 -14.76
C ASP A 262 -9.04 -55.57 -15.74
N ILE A 263 -8.61 -56.31 -16.78
CA ILE A 263 -7.52 -55.92 -17.67
C ILE A 263 -8.05 -55.62 -19.07
N PHE A 264 -7.73 -54.41 -19.56
CA PHE A 264 -7.84 -54.03 -20.96
C PHE A 264 -6.44 -53.71 -21.50
N THR A 265 -6.00 -54.45 -22.53
CA THR A 265 -4.73 -54.18 -23.20
C THR A 265 -4.99 -53.38 -24.46
N ALA A 266 -4.90 -52.05 -24.38
CA ALA A 266 -5.34 -51.15 -25.45
C ALA A 266 -4.56 -51.25 -26.79
N GLY A 267 -3.32 -51.75 -26.77
CA GLY A 267 -2.44 -51.68 -27.92
C GLY A 267 -2.18 -50.23 -28.36
N SER A 268 -2.19 -50.02 -29.68
CA SER A 268 -2.20 -48.69 -30.32
C SER A 268 -3.59 -48.31 -30.86
N GLY A 269 -4.65 -49.01 -30.46
CA GLY A 269 -6.01 -48.78 -30.93
C GLY A 269 -6.62 -47.47 -30.41
N THR A 270 -7.82 -47.16 -30.92
CA THR A 270 -8.63 -46.00 -30.51
C THR A 270 -9.95 -46.47 -29.92
N VAL A 271 -10.31 -45.94 -28.75
CA VAL A 271 -11.65 -46.06 -28.18
C VAL A 271 -12.44 -44.80 -28.54
N THR A 272 -13.55 -44.98 -29.23
CA THR A 272 -14.50 -43.94 -29.64
C THR A 272 -15.71 -44.03 -28.74
N PHE A 273 -15.98 -42.95 -28.04
CA PHE A 273 -17.22 -42.75 -27.32
C PHE A 273 -18.16 -41.93 -28.24
N ASP A 274 -19.21 -42.57 -28.74
CA ASP A 274 -20.15 -42.03 -29.76
C ASP A 274 -21.62 -42.06 -29.30
N ALA A 275 -21.81 -42.11 -27.98
CA ALA A 275 -23.08 -41.89 -27.31
C ALA A 275 -23.64 -40.47 -27.56
N SER A 276 -24.97 -40.34 -27.66
CA SER A 276 -25.68 -39.06 -27.80
C SER A 276 -26.51 -38.66 -26.57
N ASP A 277 -26.46 -39.48 -25.50
CA ASP A 277 -27.09 -39.23 -24.22
C ASP A 277 -26.11 -38.62 -23.20
N ILE A 278 -26.61 -38.30 -22.01
CA ILE A 278 -25.92 -37.39 -21.07
C ILE A 278 -25.41 -38.06 -19.79
N ASP A 279 -25.52 -39.39 -19.70
CA ASP A 279 -25.47 -40.15 -18.45
C ASP A 279 -24.28 -41.13 -18.36
N ASN A 280 -23.37 -41.10 -19.34
CA ASN A 280 -22.38 -42.16 -19.52
C ASN A 280 -21.24 -42.10 -18.49
N ILE A 281 -20.83 -43.26 -18.01
CA ILE A 281 -19.74 -43.39 -17.03
C ILE A 281 -18.54 -44.09 -17.67
N ILE A 282 -17.36 -43.58 -17.38
CA ILE A 282 -16.08 -44.21 -17.69
C ILE A 282 -15.41 -44.62 -16.38
N SER A 283 -15.47 -45.91 -16.06
CA SER A 283 -14.64 -46.57 -15.04
C SER A 283 -13.45 -47.23 -15.75
N ALA A 284 -12.33 -46.51 -15.83
CA ALA A 284 -11.17 -46.96 -16.61
C ALA A 284 -10.49 -48.21 -16.02
N GLY A 285 -10.69 -48.47 -14.74
CA GLY A 285 -9.98 -49.50 -14.00
C GLY A 285 -8.49 -49.19 -13.87
N SER A 286 -7.67 -50.25 -13.82
CA SER A 286 -6.20 -50.12 -13.71
C SER A 286 -5.47 -50.03 -15.05
N SER A 287 -6.21 -50.10 -16.17
CA SER A 287 -5.67 -50.17 -17.52
C SER A 287 -5.59 -48.80 -18.17
N ALA A 288 -4.55 -48.56 -18.98
CA ALA A 288 -4.40 -47.33 -19.73
C ALA A 288 -5.16 -47.40 -21.06
N PHE A 289 -5.78 -46.30 -21.46
CA PHE A 289 -6.16 -46.10 -22.85
C PHE A 289 -4.94 -45.67 -23.67
N ASN A 290 -4.92 -46.04 -24.95
CA ASN A 290 -3.98 -45.45 -25.90
C ASN A 290 -4.56 -44.16 -26.48
N ASN A 291 -5.46 -44.25 -27.46
CA ASN A 291 -6.19 -43.10 -27.98
C ASN A 291 -7.64 -43.15 -27.50
N ILE A 292 -8.18 -42.01 -27.05
CA ILE A 292 -9.61 -41.82 -26.81
C ILE A 292 -10.13 -40.69 -27.66
N THR A 293 -11.36 -40.85 -28.13
CA THR A 293 -12.03 -39.88 -28.98
C THR A 293 -13.49 -39.81 -28.56
N PHE A 294 -13.99 -38.60 -28.35
CA PHE A 294 -15.39 -38.30 -28.07
C PHE A 294 -15.90 -37.57 -29.30
N GLN A 295 -16.12 -38.33 -30.37
CA GLN A 295 -16.45 -37.85 -31.71
C GLN A 295 -17.65 -38.67 -32.19
N GLY A 296 -18.80 -38.02 -32.31
CA GLY A 296 -20.01 -38.64 -32.82
C GLY A 296 -20.56 -37.89 -34.03
N GLY A 297 -20.86 -38.59 -35.12
CA GLY A 297 -21.64 -38.03 -36.23
C GLY A 297 -23.12 -37.81 -35.89
N ASP A 298 -23.46 -37.85 -34.60
CA ASP A 298 -24.74 -38.26 -34.01
C ASP A 298 -25.35 -37.25 -33.01
N GLY A 299 -24.60 -36.30 -32.46
CA GLY A 299 -25.12 -35.28 -31.54
C GLY A 299 -24.13 -34.82 -30.47
N SER A 300 -24.66 -34.38 -29.32
CA SER A 300 -23.89 -33.93 -28.15
C SER A 300 -23.94 -34.98 -27.05
N GLY A 301 -22.89 -35.77 -26.87
CA GLY A 301 -22.76 -36.75 -25.79
C GLY A 301 -22.19 -36.17 -24.50
N THR A 302 -22.47 -36.80 -23.36
CA THR A 302 -21.79 -36.50 -22.10
C THR A 302 -21.25 -37.75 -21.42
N TRP A 303 -19.98 -37.70 -21.02
CA TRP A 303 -19.29 -38.78 -20.30
C TRP A 303 -18.68 -38.28 -19.00
N ILE A 304 -18.61 -39.16 -18.01
CA ILE A 304 -18.08 -38.86 -16.69
C ILE A 304 -17.01 -39.89 -16.33
N PHE A 305 -15.75 -39.45 -16.25
CA PHE A 305 -14.70 -40.25 -15.60
C PHE A 305 -15.03 -40.36 -14.11
N ARG A 306 -15.25 -41.59 -13.63
CA ARG A 306 -15.71 -41.86 -12.28
C ARG A 306 -15.09 -43.13 -11.71
N TYR A 307 -15.01 -43.19 -10.38
CA TYR A 307 -14.55 -44.31 -9.56
C TYR A 307 -13.04 -44.59 -9.63
N ASP A 308 -12.45 -44.56 -10.83
CA ASP A 308 -11.05 -44.86 -11.07
C ASP A 308 -10.32 -43.69 -11.74
N ASN A 309 -9.03 -43.54 -11.42
CA ASN A 309 -8.15 -42.66 -12.17
C ASN A 309 -7.90 -43.25 -13.57
N ALA A 310 -7.78 -42.39 -14.57
CA ALA A 310 -7.54 -42.81 -15.95
C ALA A 310 -6.15 -42.37 -16.42
N SER A 311 -5.54 -43.16 -17.30
CA SER A 311 -4.31 -42.78 -18.01
C SER A 311 -4.48 -42.95 -19.51
N ILE A 312 -4.04 -41.93 -20.27
CA ILE A 312 -4.11 -41.87 -21.73
C ILE A 312 -2.71 -41.61 -22.25
N SER A 313 -2.19 -42.55 -23.04
CA SER A 313 -0.80 -42.52 -23.54
C SER A 313 -0.65 -42.03 -24.99
N GLY A 314 -1.76 -41.92 -25.72
CA GLY A 314 -1.85 -41.44 -27.09
C GLY A 314 -2.66 -40.14 -27.19
N SER A 315 -3.72 -40.13 -27.99
CA SER A 315 -4.53 -38.93 -28.21
C SER A 315 -5.75 -38.81 -27.30
N ILE A 316 -6.09 -37.57 -26.96
CA ILE A 316 -7.44 -37.18 -26.50
C ILE A 316 -8.05 -36.28 -27.59
N ASP A 317 -9.26 -36.58 -28.02
CA ASP A 317 -10.01 -35.76 -28.98
C ASP A 317 -11.45 -35.58 -28.46
N ILE A 318 -11.92 -34.34 -28.36
CA ILE A 318 -13.25 -33.97 -27.85
C ILE A 318 -13.90 -32.97 -28.81
N ASP A 319 -14.95 -33.39 -29.53
CA ASP A 319 -15.63 -32.59 -30.55
C ASP A 319 -16.44 -31.44 -29.97
N THR A 320 -16.79 -30.48 -30.83
CA THR A 320 -17.41 -29.18 -30.48
C THR A 320 -18.64 -29.28 -29.56
N ASP A 321 -19.42 -30.35 -29.67
CA ASP A 321 -20.69 -30.51 -28.96
C ASP A 321 -20.61 -31.48 -27.77
N ASP A 322 -19.45 -32.11 -27.56
CA ASP A 322 -19.27 -33.15 -26.54
C ASP A 322 -18.78 -32.61 -25.20
N ILE A 323 -19.25 -33.25 -24.12
CA ILE A 323 -18.92 -32.89 -22.74
C ILE A 323 -18.27 -34.06 -22.03
N VAL A 324 -17.05 -33.86 -21.55
CA VAL A 324 -16.35 -34.80 -20.68
C VAL A 324 -16.21 -34.19 -19.30
N ASN A 325 -16.70 -34.90 -18.28
CA ASN A 325 -16.63 -34.48 -16.89
C ASN A 325 -15.66 -35.38 -16.12
N ILE A 326 -14.78 -34.80 -15.32
CA ILE A 326 -13.91 -35.51 -14.38
C ILE A 326 -14.53 -35.40 -12.99
N TYR A 327 -14.89 -36.53 -12.38
CA TYR A 327 -15.49 -36.49 -11.05
C TYR A 327 -14.48 -36.02 -9.98
N ALA A 328 -14.97 -35.41 -8.90
CA ALA A 328 -14.11 -34.91 -7.82
C ALA A 328 -13.22 -36.03 -7.23
N GLY A 329 -11.93 -35.76 -7.11
CA GLY A 329 -10.93 -36.72 -6.63
C GLY A 329 -10.45 -37.75 -7.66
N ILE A 330 -10.92 -37.67 -8.90
CA ILE A 330 -10.42 -38.46 -10.02
C ILE A 330 -9.33 -37.66 -10.76
N ASP A 331 -8.23 -38.34 -11.06
CA ASP A 331 -7.15 -37.84 -11.91
C ASP A 331 -7.24 -38.51 -13.29
N VAL A 332 -7.26 -37.71 -14.34
CA VAL A 332 -7.08 -38.15 -15.73
C VAL A 332 -5.70 -37.71 -16.20
N THR A 333 -4.78 -38.65 -16.37
CA THR A 333 -3.39 -38.36 -16.75
C THR A 333 -3.18 -38.54 -18.24
N TRP A 334 -2.72 -37.49 -18.92
CA TRP A 334 -2.39 -37.53 -20.34
C TRP A 334 -0.87 -37.39 -20.54
N THR A 335 -0.29 -38.38 -21.24
CA THR A 335 1.16 -38.45 -21.54
C THR A 335 1.47 -38.48 -23.04
N GLY A 336 0.44 -38.46 -23.89
CA GLY A 336 0.63 -38.68 -25.31
C GLY A 336 0.93 -37.43 -26.12
N ALA A 337 1.02 -37.58 -27.44
CA ALA A 337 1.57 -36.56 -28.32
C ALA A 337 0.53 -35.66 -29.02
N SER A 338 -0.76 -35.94 -28.88
CA SER A 338 -1.85 -35.20 -29.53
C SER A 338 -3.02 -34.97 -28.57
N PHE A 339 -3.55 -33.76 -28.53
CA PHE A 339 -4.76 -33.43 -27.80
C PHE A 339 -5.53 -32.39 -28.62
N THR A 340 -6.79 -32.67 -28.91
CA THR A 340 -7.76 -31.76 -29.52
C THR A 340 -8.89 -31.52 -28.52
N LEU A 341 -9.31 -30.27 -28.38
CA LEU A 341 -10.41 -29.86 -27.50
C LEU A 341 -11.20 -28.79 -28.23
N ASP A 342 -12.30 -29.20 -28.85
CA ASP A 342 -13.27 -28.29 -29.45
C ASP A 342 -14.54 -28.19 -28.58
N GLY A 343 -14.87 -29.25 -27.83
CA GLY A 343 -15.97 -29.30 -26.87
C GLY A 343 -15.64 -28.82 -25.47
N THR A 344 -16.17 -29.51 -24.46
CA THR A 344 -16.01 -29.17 -23.04
C THR A 344 -15.34 -30.28 -22.25
N LEU A 345 -14.23 -29.95 -21.58
CA LEU A 345 -13.65 -30.77 -20.52
C LEU A 345 -13.84 -30.06 -19.18
N SER A 346 -14.73 -30.57 -18.33
CA SER A 346 -15.09 -30.01 -17.03
C SER A 346 -14.79 -30.98 -15.88
N GLY A 347 -14.86 -30.52 -14.63
CA GLY A 347 -14.72 -31.45 -13.50
C GLY A 347 -14.96 -30.90 -12.10
N GLY A 348 -15.14 -29.58 -11.93
CA GLY A 348 -15.10 -29.00 -10.59
C GLY A 348 -13.78 -29.37 -9.92
N ALA A 349 -13.82 -30.18 -8.85
CA ALA A 349 -12.63 -30.68 -8.15
C ALA A 349 -11.98 -31.96 -8.77
N GLY A 350 -12.40 -32.37 -9.97
CA GLY A 350 -11.71 -33.39 -10.77
C GLY A 350 -10.52 -32.79 -11.55
N ARG A 351 -9.47 -33.58 -11.79
CA ARG A 351 -8.19 -33.09 -12.30
C ARG A 351 -7.77 -33.71 -13.63
N LEU A 352 -7.35 -32.86 -14.56
CA LEU A 352 -6.55 -33.24 -15.72
C LEU A 352 -5.07 -33.05 -15.39
N ILE A 353 -4.28 -34.13 -15.46
CA ILE A 353 -2.82 -34.09 -15.31
C ILE A 353 -2.18 -34.10 -16.70
N VAL A 354 -1.46 -33.03 -17.01
CA VAL A 354 -0.69 -32.87 -18.25
C VAL A 354 0.77 -33.25 -17.96
N ASP A 355 1.18 -34.44 -18.41
CA ASP A 355 2.56 -34.95 -18.38
C ASP A 355 3.03 -35.24 -19.81
N SER A 356 3.06 -34.20 -20.65
CA SER A 356 3.35 -34.33 -22.08
C SER A 356 4.24 -33.20 -22.59
N SER A 357 5.09 -33.52 -23.56
CA SER A 357 5.84 -32.53 -24.34
C SER A 357 4.99 -31.72 -25.31
N THR A 358 3.73 -32.12 -25.52
CA THR A 358 2.77 -31.41 -26.36
C THR A 358 1.91 -30.49 -25.50
N THR A 359 1.76 -29.23 -25.91
CA THR A 359 0.85 -28.28 -25.26
C THR A 359 -0.60 -28.73 -25.41
N ILE A 360 -1.41 -28.58 -24.35
CA ILE A 360 -2.86 -28.71 -24.48
C ILE A 360 -3.41 -27.62 -25.45
N PRO A 361 -4.57 -27.84 -26.08
CA PRO A 361 -5.19 -26.88 -27.01
C PRO A 361 -5.46 -25.51 -26.37
N THR A 362 -5.77 -24.51 -27.20
CA THR A 362 -6.31 -23.22 -26.75
C THR A 362 -7.80 -23.04 -27.08
N THR A 363 -8.41 -24.04 -27.74
CA THR A 363 -9.83 -24.09 -28.13
C THR A 363 -10.66 -24.87 -27.11
N GLY A 364 -11.98 -24.82 -27.27
CA GLY A 364 -12.96 -25.46 -26.40
C GLY A 364 -12.98 -24.90 -24.98
N THR A 365 -13.82 -25.49 -24.12
CA THR A 365 -13.98 -25.10 -22.71
C THR A 365 -13.18 -26.05 -21.83
N LEU A 366 -12.35 -25.49 -20.93
CA LEU A 366 -11.57 -26.25 -19.95
C LEU A 366 -11.88 -25.72 -18.55
N SER A 367 -12.60 -26.49 -17.74
CA SER A 367 -13.10 -26.07 -16.41
C SER A 367 -12.97 -27.15 -15.33
N CYS A 368 -12.07 -28.10 -15.52
CA CYS A 368 -11.52 -28.95 -14.47
C CYS A 368 -10.24 -28.32 -13.89
N ILE A 369 -9.76 -28.85 -12.77
CA ILE A 369 -8.41 -28.52 -12.28
C ILE A 369 -7.40 -28.98 -13.32
N VAL A 370 -6.46 -28.11 -13.70
CA VAL A 370 -5.40 -28.45 -14.66
C VAL A 370 -4.07 -28.47 -13.94
N ARG A 371 -3.47 -29.66 -13.84
CA ARG A 371 -2.13 -29.84 -13.30
C ARG A 371 -1.12 -29.98 -14.42
N PHE A 372 -0.18 -29.05 -14.52
CA PHE A 372 1.01 -29.20 -15.35
C PHE A 372 2.08 -29.93 -14.54
N GLU A 373 2.24 -31.22 -14.83
CA GLU A 373 3.24 -32.08 -14.20
C GLU A 373 4.57 -31.96 -14.94
N THR A 374 5.63 -31.65 -14.21
CA THR A 374 6.96 -31.41 -14.79
C THR A 374 7.89 -32.64 -14.73
N MET A 375 7.43 -33.77 -14.21
CA MET A 375 8.24 -34.99 -14.06
C MET A 375 9.05 -35.29 -15.34
N ASN A 376 10.37 -35.49 -15.18
CA ASN A 376 11.33 -35.78 -16.27
C ASN A 376 11.47 -34.69 -17.36
N GLY A 377 10.84 -33.52 -17.22
CA GLY A 377 10.94 -32.40 -18.17
C GLY A 377 10.05 -32.55 -19.41
N ASN A 378 8.99 -33.34 -19.34
CA ASN A 378 8.04 -33.50 -20.43
C ASN A 378 7.25 -32.21 -20.64
N THR A 379 6.49 -31.78 -19.64
CA THR A 379 5.72 -30.53 -19.72
C THR A 379 6.62 -29.34 -19.42
N THR A 380 6.71 -28.42 -20.38
CA THR A 380 7.59 -27.23 -20.27
C THR A 380 6.87 -25.91 -20.50
N THR A 381 5.58 -25.95 -20.85
CA THR A 381 4.82 -24.78 -21.28
C THR A 381 3.38 -24.80 -20.79
N MET A 382 2.86 -23.63 -20.42
CA MET A 382 1.45 -23.41 -20.10
C MET A 382 0.81 -22.56 -21.22
N PRO A 383 -0.20 -23.06 -21.96
CA PRO A 383 -0.79 -22.34 -23.08
C PRO A 383 -1.66 -21.16 -22.63
N ASN A 384 -1.65 -20.09 -23.43
CA ASN A 384 -2.52 -18.93 -23.23
C ASN A 384 -3.97 -19.29 -23.55
N ARG A 385 -4.79 -19.47 -22.50
CA ARG A 385 -6.22 -19.76 -22.57
C ARG A 385 -6.94 -19.42 -21.27
N ASP A 386 -8.27 -19.57 -21.28
CA ASP A 386 -9.11 -19.55 -20.08
C ASP A 386 -9.09 -20.93 -19.40
N TYR A 387 -8.87 -20.90 -18.08
CA TYR A 387 -8.91 -22.02 -17.15
C TYR A 387 -10.07 -21.79 -16.17
N GLY A 388 -11.13 -22.60 -16.28
CA GLY A 388 -12.35 -22.43 -15.48
C GLY A 388 -12.27 -22.98 -14.05
N SER A 389 -11.10 -23.41 -13.59
CA SER A 389 -10.82 -23.90 -12.24
C SER A 389 -9.32 -23.71 -11.91
N ASP A 390 -8.83 -24.37 -10.87
CA ASP A 390 -7.45 -24.17 -10.38
C ASP A 390 -6.42 -24.63 -11.42
N VAL A 391 -5.31 -23.91 -11.45
CA VAL A 391 -4.11 -24.30 -12.19
C VAL A 391 -3.03 -24.69 -11.20
N GLU A 392 -2.56 -25.92 -11.30
CA GLU A 392 -1.53 -26.48 -10.44
C GLU A 392 -0.23 -26.67 -11.25
N ILE A 393 0.87 -26.03 -10.83
CA ILE A 393 2.21 -26.29 -11.37
C ILE A 393 2.89 -27.27 -10.43
N TYR A 394 3.12 -28.50 -10.88
CA TYR A 394 3.45 -29.61 -9.99
C TYR A 394 4.74 -30.31 -10.41
N ASN A 395 5.54 -30.73 -9.42
CA ASN A 395 6.74 -31.54 -9.64
C ASN A 395 6.78 -32.75 -8.68
N SER A 396 6.59 -33.95 -9.23
CA SER A 396 6.75 -35.24 -8.53
C SER A 396 8.14 -35.89 -8.66
N ALA A 397 9.11 -35.29 -9.36
CA ALA A 397 10.38 -35.93 -9.64
C ALA A 397 11.32 -36.06 -8.41
N PHE A 398 12.16 -37.10 -8.43
CA PHE A 398 13.26 -37.36 -7.49
C PHE A 398 14.56 -37.60 -8.32
N GLY A 399 15.46 -36.62 -8.48
CA GLY A 399 16.65 -36.74 -9.33
C GLY A 399 17.67 -35.57 -9.48
N GLY A 400 17.49 -34.42 -8.85
CA GLY A 400 18.38 -33.26 -8.84
C GLY A 400 18.19 -32.21 -9.96
N GLY A 401 16.99 -32.06 -10.53
CA GLY A 401 16.70 -31.15 -11.65
C GLY A 401 16.16 -29.77 -11.23
N ASN A 402 16.34 -28.74 -12.06
CA ASN A 402 15.55 -27.50 -11.99
C ASN A 402 14.49 -27.59 -13.09
N TRP A 403 13.24 -27.89 -12.73
CA TRP A 403 12.14 -27.95 -13.69
C TRP A 403 11.48 -26.59 -13.84
N ALA A 404 10.99 -26.31 -15.05
CA ALA A 404 10.37 -25.04 -15.35
C ALA A 404 9.16 -25.20 -16.26
N ILE A 405 8.11 -24.44 -15.93
CA ILE A 405 6.98 -24.19 -16.82
C ILE A 405 7.11 -22.76 -17.34
N THR A 406 7.07 -22.62 -18.66
CA THR A 406 7.10 -21.33 -19.34
C THR A 406 5.70 -21.01 -19.86
N PRO A 407 4.92 -20.12 -19.22
CA PRO A 407 3.65 -19.66 -19.78
C PRO A 407 3.87 -19.01 -21.14
N LEU A 408 2.99 -19.27 -22.11
CA LEU A 408 3.02 -18.60 -23.41
C LEU A 408 2.53 -17.15 -23.28
N ALA A 409 2.96 -16.27 -24.19
CA ALA A 409 2.57 -14.86 -24.16
C ALA A 409 1.05 -14.66 -24.32
N GLY A 410 0.53 -13.64 -23.63
CA GLY A 410 -0.87 -13.21 -23.65
C GLY A 410 -1.58 -13.36 -22.31
N THR A 411 -2.91 -13.38 -22.31
CA THR A 411 -3.74 -13.30 -21.09
C THR A 411 -4.24 -14.66 -20.66
N HIS A 412 -3.76 -15.12 -19.51
CA HIS A 412 -4.23 -16.35 -18.87
C HIS A 412 -5.29 -15.98 -17.83
N ASN A 413 -6.54 -16.37 -18.06
CA ASN A 413 -7.61 -16.20 -17.08
C ASN A 413 -7.78 -17.49 -16.29
N ILE A 414 -7.68 -17.44 -14.97
CA ILE A 414 -7.80 -18.56 -14.04
C ILE A 414 -8.94 -18.24 -13.08
N SER A 415 -10.06 -18.95 -13.22
CA SER A 415 -11.24 -18.74 -12.36
C SER A 415 -11.13 -19.36 -10.97
N GLY A 416 -10.04 -20.09 -10.69
CA GLY A 416 -9.71 -20.66 -9.39
C GLY A 416 -8.36 -20.19 -8.88
N ASP A 417 -7.68 -21.05 -8.15
CA ASP A 417 -6.38 -20.75 -7.54
C ASP A 417 -5.21 -21.03 -8.52
N PHE A 418 -4.11 -20.31 -8.36
CA PHE A 418 -2.84 -20.58 -9.00
C PHE A 418 -1.83 -21.13 -7.98
N LEU A 419 -1.60 -22.44 -8.06
CA LEU A 419 -0.95 -23.20 -7.00
C LEU A 419 0.35 -23.81 -7.52
N LEU A 420 1.44 -23.67 -6.77
CA LEU A 420 2.68 -24.39 -7.07
C LEU A 420 2.96 -25.46 -6.01
N TYR A 421 3.17 -26.68 -6.47
CA TYR A 421 3.37 -27.87 -5.64
C TYR A 421 4.73 -28.50 -5.87
N VAL A 422 5.49 -28.66 -4.80
CA VAL A 422 6.78 -29.38 -4.80
C VAL A 422 6.75 -30.50 -3.78
N VAL A 423 7.13 -31.70 -4.22
CA VAL A 423 7.25 -32.88 -3.35
C VAL A 423 8.68 -33.07 -2.85
N SER A 424 9.70 -32.77 -3.67
CA SER A 424 11.11 -32.91 -3.25
C SER A 424 12.15 -32.03 -3.94
N GLU A 425 11.83 -31.34 -5.05
CA GLU A 425 12.82 -30.59 -5.83
C GLU A 425 12.25 -29.34 -6.53
N ASN A 426 13.15 -28.44 -6.92
CA ASN A 426 12.82 -27.07 -7.34
C ASN A 426 11.86 -26.99 -8.55
N ILE A 427 10.94 -26.03 -8.51
CA ILE A 427 10.07 -25.67 -9.63
C ILE A 427 10.15 -24.17 -9.91
N ILE A 428 10.21 -23.79 -11.18
CA ILE A 428 10.28 -22.40 -11.62
C ILE A 428 9.14 -22.12 -12.62
N PHE A 429 8.29 -21.15 -12.31
CA PHE A 429 7.36 -20.57 -13.27
C PHE A 429 8.01 -19.37 -13.97
N ARG A 430 8.26 -19.47 -15.27
CA ARG A 430 9.06 -18.51 -16.07
C ARG A 430 8.22 -17.49 -16.83
N GLY A 431 7.49 -16.65 -16.09
CA GLY A 431 6.76 -15.52 -16.67
C GLY A 431 7.68 -14.51 -17.36
N ASP A 432 8.87 -14.27 -16.80
CA ASP A 432 9.97 -13.46 -17.35
C ASP A 432 10.41 -13.79 -18.80
N THR A 433 10.05 -14.97 -19.30
CA THR A 433 10.45 -15.37 -20.66
C THR A 433 9.49 -14.84 -21.73
N ASN A 434 8.20 -14.71 -21.41
CA ASN A 434 7.15 -14.38 -22.38
C ASN A 434 6.18 -13.28 -21.90
N ASP A 435 6.39 -12.72 -20.71
CA ASP A 435 5.59 -11.69 -20.06
C ASP A 435 4.08 -11.95 -20.15
N PRO A 436 3.55 -12.99 -19.48
CA PRO A 436 2.12 -13.24 -19.45
C PRO A 436 1.39 -12.15 -18.66
N ILE A 437 0.13 -11.90 -19.02
CA ILE A 437 -0.84 -11.26 -18.13
C ILE A 437 -1.56 -12.40 -17.41
N MET A 438 -1.51 -12.43 -16.09
CA MET A 438 -2.18 -13.44 -15.28
C MET A 438 -3.38 -12.80 -14.58
N ASN A 439 -4.58 -13.29 -14.87
CA ASN A 439 -5.80 -12.88 -14.18
C ASN A 439 -6.30 -14.06 -13.34
N ILE A 440 -6.13 -13.99 -12.03
CA ILE A 440 -6.40 -15.08 -11.09
C ILE A 440 -7.56 -14.63 -10.19
N ASP A 441 -8.71 -15.32 -10.26
CA ASP A 441 -9.86 -15.01 -9.41
C ASP A 441 -9.67 -15.52 -7.97
N GLY A 442 -8.86 -16.57 -7.78
CA GLY A 442 -8.54 -17.18 -6.51
C GLY A 442 -7.18 -16.76 -5.91
N ASP A 443 -6.57 -17.68 -5.17
CA ASP A 443 -5.33 -17.47 -4.42
C ASP A 443 -4.07 -17.73 -5.28
N ILE A 444 -2.97 -17.07 -4.95
CA ILE A 444 -1.61 -17.52 -5.28
C ILE A 444 -1.04 -18.18 -4.03
N ASP A 445 -0.68 -19.46 -4.12
CA ASP A 445 -0.13 -20.19 -2.96
C ASP A 445 0.97 -21.18 -3.36
N PHE A 446 2.02 -21.22 -2.54
CA PHE A 446 3.06 -22.24 -2.58
C PHE A 446 2.68 -23.37 -1.63
N ILE A 447 2.15 -24.46 -2.18
CA ILE A 447 1.67 -25.59 -1.39
C ILE A 447 2.74 -26.69 -1.32
N GLY A 448 3.44 -26.76 -0.19
CA GLY A 448 4.36 -27.85 0.13
C GLY A 448 5.15 -27.63 1.42
N GLY A 449 5.66 -28.72 2.02
CA GLY A 449 6.47 -28.67 3.25
C GLY A 449 7.67 -29.61 3.23
N PHE A 450 8.04 -30.08 2.04
CA PHE A 450 9.09 -31.07 1.79
C PHE A 450 10.08 -30.43 0.79
N GLY A 451 11.38 -30.65 0.99
CA GLY A 451 12.47 -29.83 0.42
C GLY A 451 12.40 -29.49 -1.08
N GLY A 452 13.12 -28.44 -1.50
CA GLY A 452 13.06 -27.83 -2.84
C GLY A 452 12.75 -26.33 -2.73
N THR A 453 12.90 -25.56 -3.82
CA THR A 453 12.54 -24.14 -3.88
C THR A 453 11.39 -23.91 -4.87
N TRP A 454 10.41 -23.10 -4.49
CA TRP A 454 9.37 -22.57 -5.37
C TRP A 454 9.82 -21.23 -5.92
N THR A 455 9.68 -21.02 -7.22
CA THR A 455 10.03 -19.72 -7.81
C THR A 455 8.98 -19.28 -8.82
N ILE A 456 8.44 -18.07 -8.64
CA ILE A 456 7.69 -17.35 -9.66
C ILE A 456 8.60 -16.23 -10.18
N ASN A 457 8.89 -16.25 -11.48
CA ASN A 457 9.41 -15.09 -12.19
C ASN A 457 8.21 -14.44 -12.88
N SER A 458 7.66 -13.35 -12.35
CA SER A 458 6.37 -12.81 -12.82
C SER A 458 6.46 -12.11 -14.18
N GLY A 459 7.66 -11.73 -14.62
CA GLY A 459 7.89 -10.91 -15.81
C GLY A 459 7.55 -9.44 -15.54
N SER A 460 7.35 -8.64 -16.59
CA SER A 460 7.09 -7.19 -16.47
C SER A 460 5.61 -6.80 -16.49
N ASN A 461 4.69 -7.74 -16.77
CA ASN A 461 3.28 -7.43 -16.96
C ASN A 461 2.47 -7.48 -15.65
N LYS A 462 1.27 -6.90 -15.67
CA LYS A 462 0.33 -6.86 -14.53
C LYS A 462 -0.27 -8.24 -14.26
N TRP A 463 -0.31 -8.65 -13.00
CA TRP A 463 -0.98 -9.84 -12.49
C TRP A 463 -2.12 -9.40 -11.57
N THR A 464 -3.36 -9.81 -11.86
CA THR A 464 -4.51 -9.53 -10.98
C THR A 464 -4.84 -10.74 -10.13
N VAL A 465 -5.07 -10.54 -8.83
CA VAL A 465 -5.34 -11.61 -7.87
C VAL A 465 -6.59 -11.30 -7.05
N GLY A 466 -7.60 -12.15 -7.12
CA GLY A 466 -8.86 -11.98 -6.39
C GLY A 466 -8.85 -12.54 -4.96
N GLY A 467 -7.90 -13.43 -4.66
CA GLY A 467 -7.73 -14.10 -3.38
C GLY A 467 -6.53 -13.64 -2.57
N TYR A 468 -5.93 -14.57 -1.85
CA TYR A 468 -4.73 -14.38 -1.03
C TYR A 468 -3.46 -14.55 -1.85
N ILE A 469 -2.43 -13.79 -1.51
CA ILE A 469 -1.06 -14.02 -1.97
C ILE A 469 -0.28 -14.61 -0.79
N THR A 470 0.08 -15.89 -0.89
CA THR A 470 0.85 -16.62 0.12
C THR A 470 2.16 -17.12 -0.48
N LEU A 471 3.25 -16.43 -0.16
CA LEU A 471 4.58 -16.70 -0.72
C LEU A 471 5.49 -17.49 0.24
N THR A 472 4.91 -18.10 1.28
CA THR A 472 5.66 -18.85 2.30
C THR A 472 6.61 -19.89 1.69
N ASP A 473 7.86 -19.85 2.15
CA ASP A 473 9.00 -20.68 1.74
C ASP A 473 9.38 -20.58 0.24
N GLY A 474 8.72 -19.73 -0.55
CA GLY A 474 8.98 -19.53 -1.97
C GLY A 474 9.65 -18.20 -2.30
N LEU A 475 10.04 -18.07 -3.57
CA LEU A 475 10.71 -16.91 -4.12
C LEU A 475 9.87 -16.27 -5.24
N LEU A 476 9.52 -15.01 -5.09
CA LEU A 476 9.03 -14.15 -6.15
C LEU A 476 10.20 -13.34 -6.70
N THR A 477 10.33 -13.32 -8.03
CA THR A 477 11.19 -12.36 -8.72
C THR A 477 10.37 -11.57 -9.73
N THR A 478 10.56 -10.26 -9.73
CA THR A 478 9.84 -9.31 -10.56
C THR A 478 10.80 -8.63 -11.53
N GLU A 479 10.30 -8.19 -12.69
CA GLU A 479 11.05 -7.33 -13.62
C GLU A 479 10.46 -5.92 -13.65
N ALA A 480 11.25 -4.96 -14.14
CA ALA A 480 10.84 -3.56 -14.24
C ALA A 480 9.49 -3.40 -14.96
N GLY A 481 8.50 -2.82 -14.26
CA GLY A 481 7.14 -2.63 -14.75
C GLY A 481 6.10 -3.62 -14.20
N ASN A 482 6.51 -4.70 -13.52
CA ASN A 482 5.59 -5.66 -12.92
C ASN A 482 4.68 -5.02 -11.86
N THR A 483 3.39 -5.33 -11.93
CA THR A 483 2.39 -4.90 -10.95
C THR A 483 1.58 -6.09 -10.49
N PHE A 484 1.52 -6.30 -9.17
CA PHE A 484 0.51 -7.17 -8.57
C PHE A 484 -0.68 -6.31 -8.14
N SER A 485 -1.88 -6.67 -8.57
CA SER A 485 -3.10 -5.92 -8.30
C SER A 485 -4.16 -6.80 -7.66
N LEU A 486 -4.47 -6.51 -6.40
CA LEU A 486 -5.42 -7.26 -5.61
C LEU A 486 -6.82 -6.73 -5.86
N VAL A 487 -7.71 -7.57 -6.41
CA VAL A 487 -9.01 -7.15 -6.96
C VAL A 487 -10.20 -7.82 -6.28
N GLY A 488 -11.17 -7.03 -5.81
CA GLY A 488 -12.39 -7.56 -5.20
C GLY A 488 -12.17 -8.33 -3.88
N GLY A 489 -13.27 -8.62 -3.17
CA GLY A 489 -13.24 -9.50 -2.00
C GLY A 489 -12.36 -9.03 -0.83
N THR A 490 -11.94 -10.00 -0.01
CA THR A 490 -10.97 -9.78 1.08
C THR A 490 -9.70 -10.52 0.69
N CYS A 491 -8.57 -9.82 0.71
CA CYS A 491 -7.27 -10.35 0.35
C CYS A 491 -6.30 -10.30 1.53
N LYS A 492 -5.24 -11.10 1.47
CA LYS A 492 -4.14 -11.11 2.43
C LYS A 492 -2.84 -11.25 1.68
N ILE A 493 -1.79 -10.63 2.21
CA ILE A 493 -0.44 -10.72 1.66
C ILE A 493 0.45 -11.33 2.73
N THR A 494 0.91 -12.55 2.50
CA THR A 494 2.01 -13.17 3.25
C THR A 494 3.22 -13.18 2.33
N SER A 495 4.08 -12.18 2.47
CA SER A 495 5.21 -11.94 1.59
C SER A 495 6.36 -12.93 1.83
N ASP A 496 6.55 -13.37 3.06
CA ASP A 496 7.68 -14.16 3.53
C ASP A 496 9.07 -13.62 3.10
N ASN A 497 9.25 -12.30 3.22
CA ASN A 497 10.44 -11.55 2.76
C ASN A 497 10.63 -11.52 1.23
N ASN A 498 9.55 -11.70 0.48
CA ASN A 498 9.54 -11.39 -0.95
C ASN A 498 9.07 -9.96 -1.16
N ASP A 499 9.78 -9.24 -2.02
CA ASP A 499 9.44 -7.86 -2.33
C ASP A 499 8.52 -7.83 -3.56
N PHE A 500 7.52 -6.95 -3.50
CA PHE A 500 6.75 -6.59 -4.69
C PHE A 500 7.49 -5.46 -5.42
N LEU A 501 7.38 -5.40 -6.76
CA LEU A 501 7.79 -4.19 -7.47
C LEU A 501 6.69 -3.16 -7.31
N ASN A 502 5.62 -3.21 -8.10
CA ASN A 502 4.45 -2.38 -7.87
C ASN A 502 3.33 -3.21 -7.23
N LEU A 503 2.60 -2.61 -6.29
CA LEU A 503 1.46 -3.21 -5.61
C LEU A 503 0.24 -2.29 -5.71
N GLU A 504 -0.86 -2.81 -6.23
CA GLU A 504 -2.14 -2.10 -6.28
C GLU A 504 -3.19 -2.80 -5.41
N ILE A 505 -3.90 -2.05 -4.59
CA ILE A 505 -5.12 -2.48 -3.90
C ILE A 505 -6.31 -1.89 -4.65
N ASP A 506 -6.86 -2.66 -5.59
CA ASP A 506 -7.87 -2.22 -6.55
C ASP A 506 -9.27 -2.75 -6.17
N ASN A 507 -10.11 -1.92 -5.55
CA ASN A 507 -11.47 -2.31 -5.15
C ASN A 507 -11.51 -3.62 -4.31
N SER A 508 -10.46 -3.88 -3.53
CA SER A 508 -10.34 -5.02 -2.61
C SER A 508 -10.17 -4.56 -1.17
N THR A 509 -10.42 -5.45 -0.21
CA THR A 509 -10.04 -5.24 1.20
C THR A 509 -8.82 -6.08 1.52
N ALA A 510 -7.62 -5.50 1.40
CA ALA A 510 -6.35 -6.17 1.59
C ALA A 510 -5.70 -5.84 2.96
N ARG A 511 -4.79 -6.70 3.38
CA ARG A 511 -3.92 -6.47 4.54
C ARG A 511 -2.63 -7.28 4.41
N ASN A 512 -1.54 -6.81 5.02
CA ASN A 512 -0.36 -7.64 5.22
C ASN A 512 -0.61 -8.67 6.34
N GLU A 513 0.13 -9.79 6.34
CA GLU A 513 0.18 -10.80 7.43
C GLU A 513 1.58 -10.88 8.08
N ASP A 514 2.58 -10.30 7.42
CA ASP A 514 3.98 -10.18 7.81
C ASP A 514 4.55 -8.81 7.37
N ALA A 515 5.88 -8.64 7.40
CA ALA A 515 6.52 -7.44 6.87
C ALA A 515 6.31 -7.37 5.36
N LEU A 516 5.87 -6.21 4.87
CA LEU A 516 5.61 -5.99 3.45
C LEU A 516 6.65 -5.01 2.91
N ASP A 517 7.23 -5.35 1.78
CA ASP A 517 8.18 -4.50 1.07
C ASP A 517 7.70 -4.29 -0.37
N VAL A 518 7.61 -3.03 -0.79
CA VAL A 518 7.19 -2.60 -2.13
C VAL A 518 8.30 -1.70 -2.69
N ASN A 519 9.13 -2.29 -3.55
CA ASN A 519 10.29 -1.63 -4.16
C ASN A 519 9.93 -0.59 -5.24
N GLY A 520 8.66 -0.53 -5.63
CA GLY A 520 8.08 0.38 -6.62
C GLY A 520 6.84 1.05 -6.06
N THR A 521 5.84 1.33 -6.90
CA THR A 521 4.66 2.10 -6.46
C THR A 521 3.75 1.27 -5.57
N PHE A 522 3.19 1.90 -4.55
CA PHE A 522 2.10 1.33 -3.76
C PHE A 522 0.84 2.19 -3.98
N ASP A 523 -0.18 1.64 -4.63
CA ASP A 523 -1.37 2.41 -4.97
C ASP A 523 -2.62 1.76 -4.36
N ILE A 524 -3.44 2.55 -3.67
CA ILE A 524 -4.78 2.15 -3.25
C ILE A 524 -5.77 2.89 -4.13
N ILE A 525 -6.56 2.14 -4.91
CA ILE A 525 -7.35 2.69 -6.02
C ILE A 525 -8.77 2.13 -6.04
N ASN A 526 -9.67 2.80 -6.77
CA ASN A 526 -11.05 2.35 -7.04
C ASN A 526 -11.85 1.95 -5.78
N GLY A 527 -11.65 2.63 -4.65
CA GLY A 527 -12.32 2.32 -3.37
C GLY A 527 -11.71 1.13 -2.61
N GLY A 528 -10.47 0.75 -2.94
CA GLY A 528 -9.69 -0.23 -2.19
C GLY A 528 -9.48 0.17 -0.73
N THR A 529 -9.26 -0.85 0.10
CA THR A 529 -8.94 -0.69 1.52
C THR A 529 -7.69 -1.49 1.86
N PHE A 530 -6.66 -0.85 2.41
CA PHE A 530 -5.50 -1.53 2.99
C PHE A 530 -5.50 -1.39 4.50
N THR A 531 -5.40 -2.52 5.21
CA THR A 531 -5.18 -2.53 6.65
C THR A 531 -3.73 -2.91 6.95
N HIS A 532 -2.98 -1.97 7.52
CA HIS A 532 -1.64 -2.23 8.02
C HIS A 532 -1.74 -2.94 9.37
N ILE A 533 -1.38 -4.23 9.44
CA ILE A 533 -1.57 -5.03 10.66
C ILE A 533 -0.45 -4.81 11.68
N GLY A 534 -0.77 -5.06 12.95
CA GLY A 534 0.11 -4.74 14.08
C GLY A 534 1.44 -5.51 14.09
N ASN A 535 2.51 -4.76 14.38
CA ASN A 535 3.90 -5.19 14.63
C ASN A 535 4.76 -5.56 13.41
N TYR A 536 4.25 -5.35 12.18
CA TYR A 536 5.04 -5.53 10.97
C TYR A 536 5.20 -4.20 10.25
N ASN A 537 6.39 -3.94 9.72
CA ASN A 537 6.63 -2.73 8.92
C ASN A 537 6.08 -2.92 7.51
N VAL A 538 5.67 -1.80 6.91
CA VAL A 538 5.42 -1.68 5.48
C VAL A 538 6.46 -0.70 4.94
N ASN A 539 7.21 -1.10 3.93
CA ASN A 539 8.20 -0.28 3.25
C ASN A 539 7.71 0.03 1.84
N VAL A 540 7.92 1.25 1.38
CA VAL A 540 7.53 1.73 0.04
C VAL A 540 8.65 2.61 -0.50
N ALA A 541 9.24 2.21 -1.62
CA ALA A 541 10.42 2.86 -2.18
C ALA A 541 10.16 3.80 -3.37
N ASP A 542 8.93 3.84 -3.90
CA ASP A 542 8.49 4.76 -4.97
C ASP A 542 7.11 5.33 -4.62
N ASP A 543 6.46 6.07 -5.52
CA ASP A 543 5.22 6.82 -5.25
C ASP A 543 4.17 6.01 -4.45
N PHE A 544 3.64 6.61 -3.38
CA PHE A 544 2.55 6.07 -2.58
C PHE A 544 1.29 6.91 -2.76
N THR A 545 0.27 6.35 -3.42
CA THR A 545 -0.99 7.04 -3.72
C THR A 545 -2.19 6.40 -3.04
N LEU A 546 -3.02 7.23 -2.39
CA LEU A 546 -4.39 6.94 -2.02
C LEU A 546 -5.33 7.73 -2.94
N GLU A 547 -6.10 7.05 -3.79
CA GLU A 547 -7.16 7.72 -4.59
C GLU A 547 -8.34 8.18 -3.72
N ASP A 548 -9.12 9.14 -4.19
CA ASP A 548 -10.34 9.58 -3.49
C ASP A 548 -11.34 8.43 -3.31
N GLY A 549 -11.85 8.28 -2.09
CA GLY A 549 -12.79 7.23 -1.70
C GLY A 549 -12.15 5.92 -1.25
N THR A 550 -10.84 5.88 -1.07
CA THR A 550 -10.09 4.72 -0.58
C THR A 550 -9.93 4.75 0.93
N THR A 551 -9.38 3.68 1.53
CA THR A 551 -9.15 3.64 2.97
C THR A 551 -7.79 3.01 3.30
N PHE A 552 -6.99 3.74 4.06
CA PHE A 552 -5.80 3.20 4.71
C PHE A 552 -6.07 3.13 6.21
N THR A 553 -5.92 1.95 6.80
CA THR A 553 -6.05 1.76 8.25
C THR A 553 -4.68 1.55 8.87
N ALA A 554 -4.20 2.54 9.61
CA ALA A 554 -2.94 2.50 10.34
C ALA A 554 -2.81 1.29 11.28
N SER A 555 -1.57 0.83 11.45
CA SER A 555 -1.21 -0.18 12.46
C SER A 555 -1.67 0.24 13.86
N THR A 556 -2.21 -0.74 14.58
CA THR A 556 -2.58 -0.63 16.01
C THR A 556 -1.50 -1.17 16.95
N GLY A 557 -0.45 -1.78 16.39
CA GLY A 557 0.72 -2.30 17.10
C GLY A 557 1.96 -1.44 16.86
N THR A 558 3.14 -2.05 16.87
CA THR A 558 4.42 -1.34 16.65
C THR A 558 4.86 -1.28 15.18
N GLY A 559 3.97 -1.64 14.25
CA GLY A 559 4.27 -1.61 12.81
C GLY A 559 4.35 -0.18 12.31
N LYS A 560 5.42 0.13 11.57
CA LYS A 560 5.71 1.46 11.00
C LYS A 560 5.54 1.45 9.48
N LEU A 561 5.24 2.61 8.92
CA LEU A 561 5.27 2.85 7.48
C LEU A 561 6.58 3.57 7.16
N TYR A 562 7.46 2.91 6.41
CA TYR A 562 8.71 3.48 5.91
C TYR A 562 8.52 3.88 4.45
N LEU A 563 8.86 5.13 4.13
CA LEU A 563 8.98 5.67 2.79
C LEU A 563 10.47 5.67 2.44
N ASP A 564 10.99 4.55 1.96
CA ASP A 564 12.42 4.22 1.90
C ASP A 564 13.04 4.36 0.49
N GLY A 565 12.53 5.32 -0.28
CA GLY A 565 13.12 5.77 -1.52
C GLY A 565 12.70 7.19 -1.90
N ASP A 566 13.20 7.67 -3.03
CA ASP A 566 12.83 8.97 -3.60
C ASP A 566 11.42 8.89 -4.19
N LEU A 567 10.42 9.48 -3.53
CA LEU A 567 9.01 9.26 -3.87
C LEU A 567 8.09 10.45 -3.58
N THR A 568 6.91 10.40 -4.19
CA THR A 568 5.79 11.30 -3.91
C THR A 568 4.75 10.61 -3.02
N LEU A 569 4.32 11.27 -1.94
CA LEU A 569 3.21 10.81 -1.10
C LEU A 569 1.95 11.61 -1.43
N THR A 570 0.87 10.90 -1.79
CA THR A 570 -0.42 11.52 -2.14
C THR A 570 -1.58 10.85 -1.42
N ASP A 571 -2.38 11.64 -0.70
CA ASP A 571 -3.70 11.28 -0.19
C ASP A 571 -4.79 12.20 -0.78
N ASN A 572 -5.43 11.71 -1.85
CA ASN A 572 -6.48 12.43 -2.56
C ASN A 572 -7.84 12.36 -1.84
N ASN A 573 -7.95 11.68 -0.70
CA ASN A 573 -9.21 11.63 0.04
C ASN A 573 -9.59 13.02 0.58
N THR A 574 -10.87 13.36 0.48
CA THR A 574 -11.39 14.61 1.07
C THR A 574 -11.17 14.66 2.60
N VAL A 575 -11.20 13.50 3.26
CA VAL A 575 -10.79 13.34 4.65
C VAL A 575 -9.53 12.50 4.63
N LYS A 576 -8.41 13.10 5.06
CA LYS A 576 -7.11 12.43 5.06
C LYS A 576 -7.14 11.18 5.92
N GLN A 577 -6.55 10.11 5.40
CA GLN A 577 -6.40 8.84 6.08
C GLN A 577 -5.22 8.92 7.05
N ASP A 578 -5.37 8.30 8.22
CA ASP A 578 -4.28 8.18 9.18
C ASP A 578 -3.27 7.14 8.67
N LEU A 579 -2.10 7.60 8.22
CA LEU A 579 -1.00 6.79 7.70
C LEU A 579 -0.22 6.03 8.80
N GLY A 580 -0.53 6.26 10.09
CA GLY A 580 0.12 5.59 11.20
C GLY A 580 1.44 6.24 11.61
N ASP A 581 2.38 5.43 12.11
CA ASP A 581 3.71 5.90 12.53
C ASP A 581 4.62 5.96 11.28
N LEU A 582 4.72 7.16 10.69
CA LEU A 582 5.35 7.42 9.40
C LEU A 582 6.83 7.75 9.56
N TYR A 583 7.69 7.05 8.81
CA TYR A 583 9.14 7.25 8.78
C TYR A 583 9.58 7.59 7.37
N ILE A 584 10.25 8.73 7.23
CA ILE A 584 10.83 9.18 5.97
C ILE A 584 12.26 8.63 5.86
N GLY A 585 12.47 7.80 4.84
CA GLY A 585 13.76 7.29 4.35
C GLY A 585 14.46 6.24 5.20
N THR A 586 15.44 5.56 4.59
CA THR A 586 16.51 4.80 5.26
C THR A 586 17.93 5.32 4.93
N SER A 587 18.01 6.47 4.25
CA SER A 587 19.16 7.35 4.01
C SER A 587 20.04 7.07 2.78
N PRO A 588 20.25 8.06 1.88
CA PRO A 588 19.52 9.33 1.72
C PRO A 588 18.34 9.18 0.75
N ASP A 589 17.12 9.47 1.22
CA ASP A 589 15.89 9.46 0.43
C ASP A 589 15.13 10.80 0.56
N THR A 590 14.38 11.17 -0.49
CA THR A 590 13.52 12.38 -0.50
C THR A 590 12.06 12.00 -0.64
N THR A 591 11.21 12.47 0.28
CA THR A 591 9.75 12.38 0.16
C THR A 591 9.17 13.75 -0.14
N ASP A 592 8.48 13.85 -1.27
CA ASP A 592 7.72 15.03 -1.68
C ASP A 592 6.22 14.82 -1.37
N LEU A 593 5.61 15.74 -0.62
CA LEU A 593 4.15 15.73 -0.48
C LEU A 593 3.51 16.30 -1.75
N ALA A 594 2.44 15.65 -2.22
CA ALA A 594 1.57 16.13 -3.30
C ALA A 594 0.12 16.39 -2.84
N SER A 595 -0.13 16.25 -1.55
CA SER A 595 -1.35 16.62 -0.86
C SER A 595 -1.06 16.75 0.63
N ASP A 596 -1.93 17.39 1.38
CA ASP A 596 -1.96 17.32 2.84
C ASP A 596 -2.19 15.88 3.32
N ILE A 597 -1.64 15.57 4.49
CA ILE A 597 -1.61 14.21 5.05
C ILE A 597 -2.01 14.18 6.53
N MET A 598 -2.42 13.00 7.00
CA MET A 598 -2.62 12.71 8.41
C MET A 598 -1.79 11.49 8.83
N ALA A 599 -1.16 11.54 10.00
CA ALA A 599 -0.38 10.45 10.57
C ALA A 599 -0.53 10.42 12.10
N LYS A 600 -0.12 9.31 12.72
CA LYS A 600 0.06 9.23 14.18
C LYS A 600 1.33 9.93 14.62
N GLY A 601 2.39 9.80 13.84
CA GLY A 601 3.69 10.39 14.10
C GLY A 601 4.44 10.54 12.80
N VAL A 602 5.32 11.53 12.73
CA VAL A 602 6.21 11.72 11.58
C VAL A 602 7.63 11.76 12.09
N THR A 603 8.47 10.84 11.60
CA THR A 603 9.91 10.85 11.84
C THR A 603 10.66 11.06 10.54
N VAL A 604 11.48 12.11 10.46
CA VAL A 604 12.42 12.31 9.34
C VAL A 604 13.77 11.76 9.75
N ASN A 605 14.19 10.64 9.16
CA ASN A 605 15.44 9.98 9.54
C ASN A 605 16.69 10.78 9.12
N SER A 606 17.83 10.41 9.68
CA SER A 606 19.09 11.12 9.44
C SER A 606 19.55 10.98 7.99
N GLY A 607 19.73 12.11 7.31
CA GLY A 607 20.16 12.16 5.91
C GLY A 607 19.01 12.10 4.90
N ASP A 608 17.77 12.00 5.38
CA ASP A 608 16.55 12.00 4.57
C ASP A 608 15.88 13.38 4.57
N ILE A 609 15.02 13.62 3.57
CA ILE A 609 14.35 14.90 3.34
C ILE A 609 12.84 14.68 3.25
N LEU A 610 12.07 15.47 4.00
CA LEU A 610 10.63 15.64 3.82
C LEU A 610 10.34 17.05 3.31
N ASN A 611 9.85 17.17 2.09
CA ASN A 611 9.40 18.44 1.51
C ASN A 611 7.87 18.52 1.61
N THR A 612 7.35 19.52 2.31
CA THR A 612 5.89 19.72 2.40
C THR A 612 5.31 20.32 1.13
N ASN A 613 6.10 21.07 0.35
CA ASN A 613 5.65 21.74 -0.87
C ASN A 613 4.45 22.67 -0.68
N GLY A 614 4.21 23.18 0.54
CA GLY A 614 3.01 23.93 0.91
C GLY A 614 1.97 23.10 1.67
N TYR A 615 1.89 21.81 1.42
CA TYR A 615 0.84 20.93 1.98
C TYR A 615 0.92 20.75 3.50
N GLU A 616 -0.23 20.61 4.15
CA GLU A 616 -0.34 20.46 5.60
C GLU A 616 -0.05 19.04 6.11
N ILE A 617 0.44 18.98 7.35
CA ILE A 617 0.64 17.72 8.09
C ILE A 617 -0.18 17.77 9.38
N THR A 618 -1.09 16.80 9.55
CA THR A 618 -1.79 16.57 10.82
C THR A 618 -1.22 15.35 11.53
N ILE A 619 -0.73 15.53 12.75
CA ILE A 619 -0.17 14.47 13.61
C ILE A 619 -1.07 14.30 14.82
N ASN A 620 -1.54 13.09 15.11
CA ASN A 620 -2.60 12.87 16.10
C ASN A 620 -2.22 12.03 17.35
N ASN A 621 -0.91 11.77 17.59
CA ASN A 621 -0.49 10.98 18.76
C ASN A 621 0.99 11.09 19.20
N TYR A 622 1.95 10.76 18.32
CA TYR A 622 3.36 10.54 18.65
C TYR A 622 4.26 11.76 18.41
N GLY A 623 3.73 12.84 17.85
CA GLY A 623 4.48 14.05 17.58
C GLY A 623 5.34 14.02 16.30
N LEU A 624 6.15 15.07 16.15
CA LEU A 624 7.07 15.32 15.05
C LEU A 624 8.51 15.15 15.51
N ASN A 625 9.29 14.29 14.85
CA ASN A 625 10.69 14.04 15.18
C ASN A 625 11.59 14.20 13.95
N VAL A 626 12.33 15.31 13.88
CA VAL A 626 13.20 15.64 12.75
C VAL A 626 14.66 15.37 13.12
N ILE A 627 15.26 14.40 12.43
CA ILE A 627 16.70 14.07 12.51
C ILE A 627 17.41 14.42 11.20
N GLY A 628 16.69 14.36 10.07
CA GLY A 628 17.13 14.78 8.73
C GLY A 628 16.75 16.23 8.42
N ILE A 629 16.19 16.43 7.23
CA ILE A 629 15.75 17.74 6.72
C ILE A 629 14.23 17.79 6.64
N LEU A 630 13.61 18.77 7.29
CA LEU A 630 12.21 19.13 7.08
C LEU A 630 12.18 20.46 6.32
N ASP A 631 11.68 20.44 5.10
CA ASP A 631 11.50 21.63 4.27
C ASP A 631 10.01 22.00 4.20
N MET A 632 9.65 23.12 4.83
CA MET A 632 8.28 23.63 4.90
C MET A 632 8.01 24.76 3.90
N THR A 633 8.85 24.89 2.87
CA THR A 633 8.67 25.91 1.82
C THR A 633 7.38 25.65 1.04
N ASP A 634 6.60 26.71 0.83
CA ASP A 634 5.45 26.69 -0.08
C ASP A 634 5.90 26.85 -1.55
N ASP A 635 6.23 25.72 -2.16
CA ASP A 635 6.63 25.65 -3.57
C ASP A 635 5.46 25.36 -4.53
N VAL A 636 4.28 24.94 -4.02
CA VAL A 636 3.16 24.44 -4.85
C VAL A 636 1.80 25.05 -4.53
N GLU A 637 1.31 25.06 -3.29
CA GLU A 637 -0.09 25.39 -2.96
C GLU A 637 -0.39 26.91 -2.92
N ALA A 638 0.64 27.74 -2.80
CA ALA A 638 0.56 29.20 -2.71
C ALA A 638 -0.09 29.72 -1.41
N ASP A 639 -0.22 28.86 -0.39
CA ASP A 639 -0.52 29.18 1.01
C ASP A 639 0.58 28.66 1.96
N GLU A 640 0.60 29.18 3.19
CA GLU A 640 1.60 28.82 4.20
C GLU A 640 1.47 27.34 4.59
N THR A 641 2.57 26.63 4.84
CA THR A 641 2.50 25.27 5.39
C THR A 641 2.04 25.28 6.84
N PHE A 642 1.03 24.46 7.16
CA PHE A 642 0.58 24.23 8.53
C PHE A 642 0.91 22.80 8.99
N ILE A 643 1.61 22.68 10.12
CA ILE A 643 1.80 21.42 10.83
C ILE A 643 1.02 21.49 12.15
N THR A 644 0.02 20.63 12.30
CA THR A 644 -0.71 20.48 13.57
C THR A 644 -0.29 19.18 14.23
N THR A 645 0.08 19.22 15.51
CA THR A 645 0.61 18.07 16.22
C THR A 645 -0.04 17.86 17.58
N ASP A 646 -0.43 16.60 17.81
CA ASP A 646 -0.68 16.03 19.12
C ASP A 646 0.57 15.24 19.51
N GLY A 647 1.37 15.78 20.44
CA GLY A 647 2.62 15.19 20.90
C GLY A 647 3.86 16.08 20.68
N ASP A 648 4.99 15.60 21.19
CA ASP A 648 6.27 16.31 21.21
C ASP A 648 6.75 16.74 19.81
N VAL A 649 7.38 17.92 19.73
CA VAL A 649 8.18 18.32 18.57
C VAL A 649 9.65 18.23 18.95
N THR A 650 10.40 17.43 18.20
CA THR A 650 11.84 17.24 18.37
C THR A 650 12.59 17.68 17.12
N PHE A 651 13.50 18.63 17.29
CA PHE A 651 14.50 19.00 16.28
C PHE A 651 15.88 18.56 16.79
N ALA A 652 16.33 17.40 16.31
CA ALA A 652 17.52 16.73 16.85
C ALA A 652 18.82 17.48 16.48
N SER A 653 19.89 17.22 17.23
CA SER A 653 21.20 17.79 16.90
C SER A 653 21.66 17.37 15.49
N GLY A 654 21.87 18.36 14.62
CA GLY A 654 22.28 18.16 13.24
C GLY A 654 21.12 18.00 12.24
N SER A 655 19.87 18.13 12.67
CA SER A 655 18.75 18.30 11.76
C SER A 655 18.86 19.63 10.98
N THR A 656 18.05 19.78 9.95
CA THR A 656 17.83 21.06 9.28
C THR A 656 16.34 21.27 9.11
N VAL A 657 15.85 22.41 9.54
CA VAL A 657 14.48 22.86 9.31
C VAL A 657 14.57 24.07 8.39
N VAL A 658 13.76 24.06 7.33
CA VAL A 658 13.51 25.25 6.50
C VAL A 658 12.08 25.66 6.82
N GLU A 659 11.94 26.65 7.69
CA GLU A 659 10.67 27.09 8.27
C GLU A 659 9.83 27.96 7.33
N ASP A 660 10.46 28.75 6.46
CA ASP A 660 9.81 29.72 5.56
C ASP A 660 8.70 30.52 6.28
N GLN A 661 7.46 30.51 5.79
CA GLN A 661 6.33 31.18 6.44
C GLN A 661 5.41 30.22 7.21
N SER A 662 5.92 29.04 7.60
CA SER A 662 5.10 27.95 8.16
C SER A 662 4.55 28.23 9.57
N THR A 663 3.57 27.44 9.97
CA THR A 663 2.99 27.45 11.32
C THR A 663 2.99 26.07 11.93
N ILE A 664 3.63 25.93 13.10
CA ILE A 664 3.52 24.72 13.92
C ILE A 664 2.52 24.97 15.06
N THR A 665 1.47 24.15 15.13
CA THR A 665 0.40 24.22 16.13
C THR A 665 0.40 22.97 17.00
N PHE A 666 0.51 23.17 18.31
CA PHE A 666 0.25 22.12 19.30
C PHE A 666 -1.24 22.11 19.68
N ASP A 667 -1.96 21.05 19.35
CA ASP A 667 -3.42 20.90 19.57
C ASP A 667 -3.79 19.61 20.33
N ASP A 668 -2.84 18.98 21.04
CA ASP A 668 -3.18 17.82 21.86
C ASP A 668 -4.32 18.16 22.82
N THR A 669 -5.31 17.26 22.86
CA THR A 669 -6.54 17.43 23.63
C THR A 669 -6.24 17.64 25.12
N SER A 670 -5.19 16.98 25.64
CA SER A 670 -4.72 17.16 27.01
C SER A 670 -3.41 16.44 27.26
N GLY A 671 -2.52 17.05 28.02
CA GLY A 671 -1.27 16.38 28.36
C GLY A 671 -0.15 17.36 28.58
N THR A 672 1.06 16.83 28.41
CA THR A 672 2.28 17.62 28.34
C THR A 672 3.00 17.21 27.07
N ASP A 673 3.13 18.17 26.17
CA ASP A 673 3.96 18.06 24.97
C ASP A 673 5.24 18.86 25.19
N ASN A 674 6.32 18.42 24.59
CA ASN A 674 7.62 19.06 24.73
C ASN A 674 8.07 19.63 23.40
N ILE A 675 8.66 20.82 23.45
CA ILE A 675 9.54 21.33 22.40
C ILE A 675 10.96 20.96 22.79
N PHE A 676 11.51 19.95 22.14
CA PHE A 676 12.88 19.49 22.33
C PHE A 676 13.75 19.95 21.15
N ASN A 677 14.54 21.01 21.30
CA ASN A 677 15.28 21.69 20.23
C ASN A 677 16.81 21.72 20.43
N PRO A 678 17.50 20.58 20.67
CA PRO A 678 18.96 20.54 20.72
C PRO A 678 19.63 20.83 19.36
N GLY A 679 18.85 20.89 18.27
CA GLY A 679 19.28 21.26 16.93
C GLY A 679 19.47 22.76 16.71
N ASP A 680 19.02 23.62 17.64
CA ASP A 680 19.06 25.09 17.47
C ASP A 680 18.39 25.50 16.16
N GLN A 681 17.20 24.94 15.91
CA GLN A 681 16.38 25.22 14.73
C GLN A 681 15.30 26.24 15.07
N ASP A 682 14.93 27.03 14.08
CA ASP A 682 13.99 28.13 14.25
C ASP A 682 12.57 27.67 13.94
N PHE A 683 11.59 28.28 14.60
CA PHE A 683 10.19 28.22 14.21
C PHE A 683 9.85 29.50 13.45
N TYR A 684 8.97 29.45 12.45
CA TYR A 684 8.37 30.68 11.93
C TYR A 684 7.20 31.11 12.82
N ASN A 685 6.00 30.56 12.65
CA ASN A 685 4.91 30.78 13.61
C ASN A 685 4.77 29.60 14.57
N LEU A 686 4.56 29.89 15.86
CA LEU A 686 4.30 28.90 16.90
C LEU A 686 2.95 29.15 17.57
N VAL A 687 2.09 28.14 17.59
CA VAL A 687 0.76 28.20 18.19
C VAL A 687 0.59 27.11 19.24
N ILE A 688 0.10 27.49 20.42
CA ILE A 688 -0.33 26.59 21.47
C ILE A 688 -1.84 26.71 21.57
N ASP A 689 -2.57 25.65 21.26
CA ASP A 689 -4.02 25.68 21.17
C ASP A 689 -4.68 24.46 21.80
N ASN A 690 -4.70 24.36 23.14
CA ASN A 690 -5.75 23.57 23.79
C ASN A 690 -5.80 23.89 25.28
N ALA A 691 -6.98 24.12 25.85
CA ALA A 691 -7.08 24.62 27.24
C ALA A 691 -6.51 23.68 28.31
N SER A 692 -6.42 22.38 28.01
CA SER A 692 -5.89 21.35 28.93
C SER A 692 -4.47 20.90 28.59
N LEU A 693 -3.86 21.48 27.56
CA LEU A 693 -2.49 21.19 27.12
C LEU A 693 -1.48 22.07 27.87
N THR A 694 -0.37 21.46 28.26
CA THR A 694 0.85 22.15 28.65
C THR A 694 1.91 21.85 27.60
N VAL A 695 2.52 22.87 27.01
CA VAL A 695 3.70 22.73 26.15
C VAL A 695 4.91 23.18 26.95
N GLU A 696 5.87 22.27 27.20
CA GLU A 696 7.12 22.58 27.89
C GLU A 696 8.23 22.93 26.90
N VAL A 697 8.90 24.05 27.14
CA VAL A 697 10.08 24.50 26.39
C VAL A 697 11.32 23.92 27.07
N GLU A 698 11.84 22.81 26.55
CA GLU A 698 12.96 22.03 27.12
C GLU A 698 14.34 22.56 26.67
N GLU A 699 14.41 23.32 25.58
CA GLU A 699 15.59 24.06 25.14
C GLU A 699 15.25 25.50 24.77
N PRO A 700 16.23 26.41 24.65
CA PRO A 700 16.00 27.70 24.01
C PRO A 700 15.36 27.55 22.63
N ILE A 701 14.43 28.45 22.31
CA ILE A 701 13.75 28.50 21.01
C ILE A 701 13.84 29.90 20.43
N ASP A 702 13.93 29.95 19.11
CA ASP A 702 13.78 31.17 18.31
C ASP A 702 12.50 31.07 17.47
N VAL A 703 11.76 32.17 17.40
CA VAL A 703 10.49 32.27 16.68
C VAL A 703 10.53 33.52 15.80
N ASP A 704 10.78 33.33 14.50
CA ASP A 704 10.93 34.40 13.52
C ASP A 704 9.60 35.14 13.24
N GLY A 705 8.50 34.41 13.30
CA GLY A 705 7.13 34.88 13.13
C GLY A 705 6.44 35.14 14.47
N ASN A 706 5.15 34.82 14.58
CA ASN A 706 4.35 35.11 15.77
C ASN A 706 4.33 33.92 16.73
N LEU A 707 4.38 34.22 18.04
CA LEU A 707 4.06 33.26 19.10
C LEU A 707 2.67 33.55 19.66
N THR A 708 1.77 32.57 19.53
CA THR A 708 0.38 32.66 19.97
C THR A 708 0.02 31.54 20.93
N ILE A 709 -0.29 31.89 22.17
CA ILE A 709 -0.94 30.99 23.13
C ILE A 709 -2.45 31.24 23.00
N SER A 710 -3.08 30.55 22.06
CA SER A 710 -4.52 30.62 21.79
C SER A 710 -5.32 30.13 23.00
N ASN A 711 -4.93 28.97 23.51
CA ASN A 711 -5.44 28.33 24.71
C ASN A 711 -4.29 27.56 25.40
N GLY A 712 -4.49 27.04 26.60
CA GLY A 712 -3.52 26.15 27.26
C GLY A 712 -2.42 26.87 28.05
N ILE A 713 -1.30 26.16 28.23
CA ILE A 713 -0.16 26.60 29.03
C ILE A 713 1.13 26.44 28.19
N LEU A 714 1.85 27.53 27.94
CA LEU A 714 3.26 27.48 27.52
C LEU A 714 4.12 27.58 28.78
N ASP A 715 4.98 26.61 29.07
CA ASP A 715 5.77 26.54 30.29
C ASP A 715 7.26 26.39 29.97
N VAL A 716 8.09 27.33 30.44
CA VAL A 716 9.55 27.16 30.38
C VAL A 716 9.93 26.12 31.42
N VAL A 717 10.47 24.96 31.04
CA VAL A 717 10.55 23.77 31.92
C VAL A 717 11.22 24.02 33.28
N SER A 718 10.87 23.21 34.28
CA SER A 718 11.35 23.39 35.66
C SER A 718 12.85 23.22 35.82
N GLY A 719 13.53 24.28 36.24
CA GLY A 719 14.95 24.22 36.58
C GLY A 719 15.89 24.49 35.41
N GLU A 720 15.34 24.73 34.22
CA GLU A 720 16.07 25.07 33.01
C GLU A 720 15.60 26.48 32.60
N ASN A 721 16.52 27.45 32.58
CA ASN A 721 16.17 28.87 32.41
C ASN A 721 16.10 29.20 30.91
N ASN A 722 15.36 28.41 30.15
CA ASN A 722 15.40 28.46 28.69
C ASN A 722 14.90 29.82 28.17
N GLN A 723 15.56 30.30 27.13
CA GLN A 723 15.30 31.58 26.48
C GLN A 723 14.30 31.40 25.35
N ILE A 724 13.42 32.39 25.16
CA ILE A 724 12.53 32.48 24.01
C ILE A 724 12.91 33.77 23.29
N ASP A 725 13.53 33.64 22.12
CA ASP A 725 13.74 34.73 21.19
C ASP A 725 12.51 34.80 20.25
N LEU A 726 12.07 36.02 19.92
CA LEU A 726 10.83 36.25 19.19
C LEU A 726 10.96 37.52 18.36
N ALA A 727 10.87 37.37 17.05
CA ALA A 727 10.96 38.49 16.10
C ALA A 727 9.58 39.04 15.67
N GLY A 728 8.50 38.25 15.77
CA GLY A 728 7.13 38.70 15.50
C GLY A 728 6.31 39.08 16.75
N ASN A 729 4.98 38.97 16.66
CA ASN A 729 4.09 39.41 17.74
C ASN A 729 3.92 38.35 18.83
N TRP A 730 3.64 38.83 20.06
CA TRP A 730 3.28 37.99 21.19
C TRP A 730 1.79 38.12 21.50
N THR A 731 1.09 36.99 21.53
CA THR A 731 -0.32 36.93 21.94
C THR A 731 -0.51 35.84 23.00
N ASN A 732 -0.90 36.22 24.22
CA ASN A 732 -1.18 35.24 25.28
C ASN A 732 -2.64 35.29 25.77
N ASN A 733 -3.50 34.46 25.18
CA ASN A 733 -4.88 34.26 25.62
C ASN A 733 -5.03 33.08 26.62
N GLY A 734 -4.00 32.23 26.73
CA GLY A 734 -3.89 31.16 27.72
C GLY A 734 -3.06 31.55 28.95
N THR A 735 -2.12 30.69 29.33
CA THR A 735 -1.17 30.91 30.43
C THR A 735 0.26 30.76 29.93
N PHE A 736 1.15 31.67 30.34
CA PHE A 736 2.58 31.55 30.10
C PHE A 736 3.31 31.37 31.43
N THR A 737 4.02 30.27 31.66
CA THR A 737 4.78 30.07 32.88
C THR A 737 6.26 30.30 32.58
N ALA A 738 6.73 31.53 32.80
CA ALA A 738 8.11 31.93 32.46
C ALA A 738 9.20 31.23 33.30
N ARG A 739 8.84 30.68 34.47
CA ARG A 739 9.74 30.18 35.51
C ARG A 739 10.92 31.11 35.77
N SER A 740 12.11 30.73 35.34
CA SER A 740 13.33 31.53 35.45
C SER A 740 13.95 31.89 34.09
N GLY A 741 13.22 31.63 33.00
CA GLY A 741 13.60 31.95 31.63
C GLY A 741 13.59 33.46 31.30
N THR A 742 14.05 33.76 30.10
CA THR A 742 14.12 35.12 29.54
C THR A 742 13.37 35.15 28.22
N VAL A 743 12.50 36.14 28.02
CA VAL A 743 11.93 36.42 26.69
C VAL A 743 12.70 37.60 26.08
N VAL A 744 13.11 37.49 24.82
CA VAL A 744 13.76 38.55 24.06
C VAL A 744 12.89 38.91 22.87
N PHE A 745 12.63 40.20 22.70
CA PHE A 745 11.96 40.74 21.53
C PHE A 745 12.99 41.41 20.62
N ASP A 746 13.31 40.77 19.51
CA ASP A 746 14.42 41.11 18.62
C ASP A 746 14.03 41.38 17.17
N GLY A 747 12.73 41.56 16.94
CA GLY A 747 12.16 41.83 15.64
C GLY A 747 12.71 43.09 14.95
N THR A 748 12.48 43.14 13.64
CA THR A 748 12.85 44.29 12.78
C THR A 748 11.65 45.12 12.34
N SER A 749 10.44 44.74 12.75
CA SER A 749 9.19 45.49 12.63
C SER A 749 8.58 45.74 14.01
N THR A 750 7.54 46.57 14.11
CA THR A 750 6.79 46.73 15.36
C THR A 750 6.29 45.37 15.87
N GLN A 751 6.61 45.04 17.11
CA GLN A 751 6.10 43.85 17.79
C GLN A 751 5.03 44.28 18.80
N THR A 752 3.82 43.78 18.61
CA THR A 752 2.69 44.00 19.52
C THR A 752 2.61 42.87 20.53
N LEU A 753 2.58 43.23 21.81
CA LEU A 753 2.47 42.32 22.95
C LEU A 753 1.07 42.42 23.53
N SER A 754 0.29 41.36 23.39
CA SER A 754 -1.14 41.34 23.75
C SER A 754 -1.53 40.17 24.64
N GLY A 755 -2.73 40.25 25.23
CA GLY A 755 -3.25 39.22 26.14
C GLY A 755 -2.81 39.39 27.59
N THR A 756 -2.75 38.30 28.35
CA THR A 756 -2.41 38.31 29.77
C THR A 756 -0.90 38.19 29.97
N MET A 757 -0.25 39.24 30.48
CA MET A 757 1.19 39.27 30.78
C MET A 757 1.47 39.58 32.25
N THR A 758 0.51 39.30 33.13
CA THR A 758 0.59 39.61 34.57
C THR A 758 0.28 38.36 35.40
N THR A 759 0.52 38.43 36.70
CA THR A 759 0.20 37.34 37.66
C THR A 759 0.93 36.04 37.31
N THR A 760 0.20 34.95 37.01
CA THR A 760 0.79 33.67 36.60
C THR A 760 1.45 33.73 35.23
N SER A 761 1.07 34.70 34.39
CA SER A 761 1.64 34.95 33.06
C SER A 761 2.64 36.09 33.01
N ALA A 762 3.21 36.46 34.16
CA ALA A 762 4.28 37.44 34.22
C ALA A 762 5.54 36.92 33.51
N PHE A 763 6.24 37.81 32.81
CA PHE A 763 7.59 37.50 32.36
C PHE A 763 8.51 37.37 33.58
N ASN A 764 9.50 36.49 33.50
CA ASN A 764 10.55 36.44 34.51
C ASN A 764 11.61 37.50 34.18
N ASN A 765 12.41 37.30 33.14
CA ASN A 765 13.25 38.36 32.57
C ASN A 765 12.72 38.74 31.19
N LEU A 766 12.90 40.01 30.83
CA LEU A 766 12.50 40.55 29.54
C LEU A 766 13.64 41.37 28.96
N THR A 767 14.03 41.08 27.73
CA THR A 767 15.01 41.87 26.97
C THR A 767 14.36 42.39 25.69
N VAL A 768 14.68 43.62 25.30
CA VAL A 768 14.28 44.18 24.01
C VAL A 768 15.51 44.62 23.25
N THR A 769 15.64 44.14 22.02
CA THR A 769 16.65 44.56 21.06
C THR A 769 16.04 45.19 19.80
N ASN A 770 14.74 45.01 19.58
CA ASN A 770 14.01 45.69 18.52
C ASN A 770 14.10 47.23 18.64
N ASN A 771 14.56 47.88 17.58
CA ASN A 771 14.66 49.34 17.46
C ASN A 771 14.01 49.89 16.17
N SER A 772 13.13 49.11 15.55
CA SER A 772 12.47 49.41 14.26
C SER A 772 11.56 50.64 14.27
N GLY A 773 11.18 51.11 15.47
CA GLY A 773 10.26 52.22 15.66
C GLY A 773 10.78 53.56 15.14
N SER A 774 9.88 54.52 15.03
CA SER A 774 10.20 55.90 14.62
C SER A 774 9.64 56.90 15.62
N TYR A 775 10.44 57.93 15.91
CA TYR A 775 10.09 58.97 16.87
C TYR A 775 10.42 60.35 16.28
N SER A 776 9.50 61.31 16.44
CA SER A 776 9.75 62.70 16.09
C SER A 776 9.27 63.63 17.19
N GLY A 777 10.16 63.96 18.12
CA GLY A 777 9.92 64.96 19.16
C GLY A 777 8.86 64.59 20.18
N CYS A 778 8.89 65.29 21.30
CA CYS A 778 8.10 64.94 22.47
C CYS A 778 6.58 64.92 22.17
N GLU A 779 5.94 63.77 22.40
CA GLU A 779 4.48 63.55 22.28
C GLU A 779 3.82 63.93 20.94
N SER A 780 4.56 64.00 19.81
CA SER A 780 4.00 64.51 18.55
C SER A 780 3.66 63.43 17.51
N SER A 781 4.55 62.47 17.29
CA SER A 781 4.39 61.32 16.41
C SER A 781 5.30 60.19 16.91
N PHE A 782 4.72 59.01 17.03
CA PHE A 782 5.40 57.83 17.56
C PHE A 782 4.95 56.58 16.80
N THR A 783 5.91 55.73 16.46
CA THR A 783 5.70 54.39 15.95
C THR A 783 6.58 53.47 16.78
N PRO A 784 5.99 52.56 17.58
CA PRO A 784 6.77 51.72 18.49
C PRO A 784 7.65 50.70 17.76
N SER A 785 8.76 50.35 18.39
CA SER A 785 9.46 49.08 18.19
C SER A 785 8.69 47.98 18.92
N ILE A 786 8.34 48.26 20.19
CA ILE A 786 7.51 47.40 21.04
C ILE A 786 6.23 48.14 21.41
N ASP A 787 5.08 47.53 21.16
CA ASP A 787 3.75 48.01 21.56
C ASP A 787 3.14 47.08 22.61
N PHE A 788 3.16 47.51 23.88
CA PHE A 788 2.42 46.80 24.92
C PHE A 788 0.93 47.16 24.84
N ALA A 789 0.14 46.30 24.20
CA ALA A 789 -1.32 46.47 24.12
C ALA A 789 -2.06 46.19 25.44
N ALA A 790 -1.38 45.61 26.44
CA ALA A 790 -1.90 45.34 27.77
C ALA A 790 -0.84 45.58 28.87
N ALA A 791 -1.28 45.55 30.14
CA ALA A 791 -0.40 45.59 31.30
C ALA A 791 0.54 44.37 31.33
N ALA A 792 1.77 44.56 31.81
CA ALA A 792 2.76 43.49 31.97
C ALA A 792 3.44 43.52 33.34
N THR A 793 3.80 42.34 33.84
CA THR A 793 4.63 42.15 35.03
C THR A 793 5.93 41.46 34.63
N ILE A 794 7.06 42.00 35.07
CA ILE A 794 8.40 41.43 34.90
C ILE A 794 8.99 41.18 36.29
N ASN A 795 9.08 39.91 36.71
CA ASN A 795 9.49 39.53 38.07
C ASN A 795 10.99 39.67 38.34
N GLY A 796 11.80 39.69 37.29
CA GLY A 796 13.24 39.85 37.30
C GLY A 796 13.64 41.16 36.64
N THR A 797 14.60 41.10 35.70
CA THR A 797 15.14 42.30 35.06
C THR A 797 14.47 42.60 33.72
N TYR A 798 14.04 43.85 33.54
CA TYR A 798 13.67 44.40 32.23
C TYR A 798 14.86 45.16 31.63
N THR A 799 15.43 44.60 30.55
CA THR A 799 16.67 45.09 29.93
C THR A 799 16.40 45.69 28.56
N ILE A 800 16.86 46.92 28.36
CA ILE A 800 16.95 47.58 27.06
C ILE A 800 18.31 48.22 26.98
N THR A 801 19.18 47.64 26.16
CA THR A 801 20.55 48.15 25.93
C THR A 801 20.84 48.45 24.45
N THR A 802 19.82 48.28 23.62
CA THR A 802 19.85 48.70 22.22
C THR A 802 19.39 50.15 22.15
N GLY A 803 20.27 51.02 21.67
CA GLY A 803 19.95 52.43 21.46
C GLY A 803 18.85 52.60 20.41
N ASP A 804 18.14 53.72 20.51
CA ASP A 804 17.04 54.09 19.61
C ASP A 804 15.87 53.09 19.64
N THR A 805 15.68 52.33 20.73
CA THR A 805 14.49 51.50 20.96
C THR A 805 13.28 52.35 21.36
N LYS A 806 12.13 52.13 20.73
CA LYS A 806 10.87 52.87 21.00
C LYS A 806 9.86 51.92 21.65
N VAL A 807 9.46 52.19 22.88
CA VAL A 807 8.44 51.39 23.58
C VAL A 807 7.18 52.21 23.82
N GLU A 808 6.04 51.69 23.37
CA GLU A 808 4.72 52.21 23.67
C GLU A 808 4.07 51.40 24.80
N TYR A 809 3.57 52.10 25.82
CA TYR A 809 2.83 51.53 26.94
C TYR A 809 1.33 51.87 26.82
N ASN A 810 0.45 50.88 26.97
CA ASN A 810 -0.99 51.09 26.94
C ASN A 810 -1.43 52.08 28.03
N SER A 811 -2.05 53.19 27.61
CA SER A 811 -2.47 54.26 28.52
C SER A 811 -3.46 53.74 29.58
N GLY A 812 -3.18 54.07 30.84
CA GLY A 812 -3.97 53.67 32.00
C GLY A 812 -3.67 52.26 32.53
N SER A 813 -2.69 51.57 31.95
CA SER A 813 -2.21 50.28 32.46
C SER A 813 -1.07 50.45 33.47
N THR A 814 -0.89 49.44 34.32
CA THR A 814 0.19 49.35 35.29
C THR A 814 1.23 48.34 34.83
N TYR A 815 2.50 48.76 34.85
CA TYR A 815 3.64 47.92 34.50
C TYR A 815 4.48 47.70 35.76
N THR A 816 4.54 46.46 36.24
CA THR A 816 5.29 46.10 37.46
C THR A 816 6.59 45.43 37.08
N VAL A 817 7.71 45.94 37.56
CA VAL A 817 9.05 45.46 37.23
C VAL A 817 9.88 45.35 38.51
N ASN A 818 10.57 44.24 38.72
CA ASN A 818 11.47 44.14 39.86
C ASN A 818 12.75 44.96 39.62
N ASP A 819 13.55 44.59 38.62
CA ASP A 819 14.81 45.27 38.30
C ASP A 819 14.75 45.89 36.90
N ILE A 820 15.40 47.04 36.70
CA ILE A 820 15.53 47.69 35.40
C ILE A 820 16.99 47.88 35.00
N ASN A 821 17.27 47.73 33.71
CA ASN A 821 18.54 48.07 33.09
C ASN A 821 18.27 48.73 31.74
N TRP A 822 18.16 50.05 31.74
CA TRP A 822 17.88 50.86 30.57
C TRP A 822 19.10 51.72 30.25
N ASN A 823 19.80 51.39 29.17
CA ASN A 823 20.97 52.11 28.73
C ASN A 823 21.01 52.24 27.20
N GLY A 824 20.61 53.39 26.67
CA GLY A 824 20.67 53.66 25.21
C GLY A 824 22.10 53.83 24.66
N GLY A 825 23.12 53.86 25.53
CA GLY A 825 24.53 53.84 25.19
C GLY A 825 25.12 55.20 24.82
N THR A 826 24.48 55.96 23.92
CA THR A 826 25.00 57.23 23.40
C THR A 826 23.94 58.30 23.20
N TYR A 827 24.35 59.57 23.26
CA TYR A 827 23.49 60.72 22.97
C TYR A 827 22.99 60.68 21.52
N GLY A 828 21.69 60.87 21.33
CA GLY A 828 21.00 60.77 20.05
C GLY A 828 20.41 59.39 19.76
N ASP A 829 20.75 58.37 20.55
CA ASP A 829 20.21 57.00 20.48
C ASP A 829 19.41 56.68 21.75
N GLU A 830 18.73 57.67 22.32
CA GLU A 830 17.98 57.49 23.55
C GLU A 830 16.89 56.40 23.40
N ILE A 831 16.66 55.63 24.46
CA ILE A 831 15.50 54.75 24.56
C ILE A 831 14.27 55.63 24.79
N ILE A 832 13.26 55.50 23.93
CA ILE A 832 12.09 56.37 23.93
C ILE A 832 10.87 55.65 24.50
N PHE A 833 10.34 56.15 25.62
CA PHE A 833 9.13 55.63 26.26
C PHE A 833 7.95 56.57 26.10
N ARG A 834 6.84 56.09 25.52
CA ARG A 834 5.60 56.85 25.33
C ARG A 834 4.39 56.04 25.77
N ASN A 835 3.29 56.73 26.06
CA ASN A 835 2.00 56.06 26.21
C ASN A 835 1.25 56.01 24.87
N SER A 836 0.35 55.03 24.71
CA SER A 836 -0.46 54.83 23.50
C SER A 836 -1.46 55.96 23.20
N ALA A 837 -1.63 56.91 24.12
CA ALA A 837 -2.48 58.08 23.94
C ALA A 837 -1.65 59.38 23.97
N LEU A 838 -0.69 59.56 23.05
CA LEU A 838 0.34 60.63 23.04
C LEU A 838 -0.07 62.04 23.52
N SER A 839 -1.32 62.47 23.31
CA SER A 839 -1.83 63.79 23.75
C SER A 839 -2.56 63.82 25.11
N SER A 840 -2.75 62.68 25.78
CA SER A 840 -3.58 62.52 26.98
C SER A 840 -3.22 61.27 27.80
N GLY A 841 -3.72 61.16 29.03
CA GLY A 841 -3.48 59.97 29.85
C GLY A 841 -2.05 59.83 30.36
N THR A 842 -1.83 58.74 31.09
CA THR A 842 -0.59 58.34 31.75
C THR A 842 -0.46 56.81 31.70
N TRP A 843 0.73 56.29 31.95
CA TRP A 843 0.97 54.87 32.21
C TRP A 843 1.64 54.74 33.59
N GLU A 844 1.26 53.74 34.36
CA GLU A 844 1.81 53.54 35.71
C GLU A 844 2.99 52.59 35.68
N LEU A 845 4.06 52.93 36.39
CA LEU A 845 5.27 52.13 36.51
C LEU A 845 5.53 51.82 37.99
N ASP A 846 5.64 50.54 38.33
CA ASP A 846 6.00 50.06 39.67
C ASP A 846 7.35 49.35 39.59
N VAL A 847 8.44 50.08 39.87
CA VAL A 847 9.78 49.50 40.04
C VAL A 847 10.07 49.39 41.52
N SER A 848 10.40 48.21 42.01
CA SER A 848 10.60 47.96 43.46
C SER A 848 11.94 47.33 43.84
N GLY A 849 12.77 47.02 42.85
CA GLY A 849 14.09 46.42 43.01
C GLY A 849 15.20 47.32 42.47
N THR A 850 16.18 46.70 41.84
CA THR A 850 17.45 47.33 41.46
C THR A 850 17.32 48.11 40.16
N GLN A 851 17.77 49.36 40.17
CA GLN A 851 17.91 50.19 38.97
C GLN A 851 19.39 50.17 38.57
N THR A 852 19.76 49.23 37.69
CA THR A 852 21.18 49.00 37.30
C THR A 852 21.72 50.13 36.44
N ALA A 853 20.89 50.60 35.52
CA ALA A 853 21.12 51.78 34.70
C ALA A 853 19.77 52.40 34.32
N VAL A 854 19.73 53.72 34.34
CA VAL A 854 18.70 54.54 33.69
C VAL A 854 19.47 55.66 33.01
N GLU A 855 19.99 55.36 31.83
CA GLU A 855 20.87 56.23 31.07
C GLU A 855 20.42 56.25 29.61
N TYR A 856 20.53 57.43 28.98
CA TYR A 856 20.03 57.73 27.64
C TYR A 856 18.56 57.31 27.47
N VAL A 857 17.70 57.72 28.41
CA VAL A 857 16.26 57.45 28.38
C VAL A 857 15.48 58.75 28.17
N ASP A 858 14.60 58.79 27.18
CA ASP A 858 13.60 59.85 26.97
C ASP A 858 12.21 59.29 27.30
N VAL A 859 11.61 59.78 28.38
CA VAL A 859 10.33 59.29 28.89
C VAL A 859 9.27 60.38 28.93
N GLY A 860 8.05 60.06 28.49
CA GLY A 860 6.88 60.93 28.61
C GLY A 860 5.72 60.23 29.32
N ARG A 861 4.95 60.99 30.12
CA ARG A 861 3.68 60.55 30.75
C ARG A 861 3.75 59.33 31.68
N SER A 862 4.94 58.98 32.16
CA SER A 862 5.12 57.90 33.13
C SER A 862 4.76 58.36 34.54
N ASP A 863 3.92 57.63 35.26
CA ASP A 863 3.70 57.82 36.69
C ASP A 863 4.29 56.66 37.47
N ALA A 864 5.48 56.88 38.04
CA ALA A 864 6.17 55.89 38.85
C ALA A 864 5.80 55.94 40.34
N SER A 865 4.78 56.70 40.74
CA SER A 865 4.49 57.00 42.17
C SER A 865 4.04 55.80 43.00
N ILE A 866 3.70 54.69 42.35
CA ILE A 866 3.28 53.45 43.02
C ILE A 866 4.48 52.56 43.43
N GLY A 867 5.65 52.75 42.80
CA GLY A 867 6.90 52.09 43.13
C GLY A 867 7.93 53.04 43.76
N ASP A 868 9.19 52.62 43.74
CA ASP A 868 10.33 53.45 44.12
C ASP A 868 10.55 54.58 43.08
N THR A 869 11.13 55.70 43.52
CA THR A 869 11.52 56.80 42.63
C THR A 869 12.52 56.31 41.59
N ILE A 870 12.27 56.59 40.31
CA ILE A 870 13.20 56.23 39.23
C ILE A 870 14.40 57.18 39.26
N ASP A 871 15.60 56.63 39.40
CA ASP A 871 16.86 57.37 39.43
C ASP A 871 17.32 57.69 38.00
N ALA A 872 16.78 58.75 37.42
CA ALA A 872 17.11 59.22 36.06
C ALA A 872 18.08 60.41 36.07
N ARG A 873 18.94 60.50 37.08
CA ARG A 873 19.88 61.61 37.29
C ARG A 873 21.04 61.66 36.30
N HIS A 874 21.26 60.64 35.50
CA HIS A 874 22.27 60.76 34.45
C HIS A 874 21.85 61.83 33.42
N ILE A 875 22.72 62.79 33.13
CA ILE A 875 22.46 63.96 32.26
C ILE A 875 22.10 63.63 30.80
N SER A 876 22.12 62.35 30.45
CA SER A 876 21.65 61.84 29.15
C SER A 876 20.13 61.70 29.07
N ASN A 877 19.45 61.67 30.22
CA ASN A 877 18.03 61.39 30.27
C ASN A 877 17.22 62.66 29.95
N VAL A 878 16.07 62.44 29.34
CA VAL A 878 15.17 63.50 28.89
C VAL A 878 13.79 63.30 29.53
N ASP A 879 13.34 64.31 30.26
CA ASP A 879 11.94 64.44 30.67
C ASP A 879 11.12 65.01 29.50
N CYS A 880 10.35 64.16 28.83
CA CYS A 880 9.38 64.54 27.81
C CYS A 880 8.00 64.88 28.42
N ASN A 881 8.03 65.59 29.54
CA ASN A 881 6.88 66.12 30.28
C ASN A 881 5.95 65.04 30.87
N ASN A 882 5.16 65.49 31.84
CA ASN A 882 4.10 64.71 32.50
C ASN A 882 4.61 63.43 33.19
N THR A 883 5.89 63.36 33.54
CA THR A 883 6.42 62.29 34.39
C THR A 883 6.21 62.59 35.87
N SER A 884 5.92 61.57 36.68
CA SER A 884 5.79 61.67 38.14
C SER A 884 6.67 60.62 38.82
N ASN A 885 7.34 61.00 39.91
CA ASN A 885 8.27 60.12 40.65
C ASN A 885 9.50 59.64 39.85
N TRP A 886 10.00 60.51 38.96
CA TRP A 886 11.29 60.38 38.28
C TRP A 886 12.21 61.51 38.74
N ASP A 887 13.45 61.19 39.08
CA ASP A 887 14.46 62.16 39.51
C ASP A 887 15.38 62.52 38.33
N PHE A 888 15.26 63.74 37.82
CA PHE A 888 16.05 64.23 36.69
C PHE A 888 17.00 65.34 37.13
N ASP A 889 18.28 65.13 36.85
CA ASP A 889 19.29 66.16 37.00
C ASP A 889 19.34 67.07 35.76
N SER A 890 19.79 68.31 35.96
CA SER A 890 19.87 69.31 34.89
C SER A 890 21.02 70.28 35.10
N ILE A 891 21.55 70.81 33.99
CA ILE A 891 22.52 71.91 33.97
C ILE A 891 22.21 72.82 32.78
N THR A 892 22.11 74.13 33.00
CA THR A 892 21.90 75.13 31.94
C THR A 892 22.87 76.28 32.12
N LEU A 893 23.54 76.69 31.03
CA LEU A 893 24.33 77.92 30.94
C LEU A 893 23.94 78.68 29.66
N SER A 894 23.67 79.97 29.77
CA SER A 894 23.43 80.85 28.62
C SER A 894 24.11 82.20 28.82
N ILE A 895 24.50 82.85 27.72
CA ILE A 895 25.15 84.17 27.72
C ILE A 895 24.31 85.11 26.85
N SER A 896 24.05 86.34 27.34
CA SER A 896 23.19 87.31 26.64
C SER A 896 23.79 87.82 25.33
N ASP A 897 25.11 88.04 25.31
CA ASP A 897 25.83 88.63 24.20
C ASP A 897 27.19 87.94 24.04
N THR A 898 27.40 87.28 22.89
CA THR A 898 28.65 86.56 22.58
C THR A 898 29.72 87.46 21.94
N ALA A 899 29.36 88.69 21.57
CA ALA A 899 30.28 89.70 21.04
C ALA A 899 30.19 90.97 21.88
N ILE A 900 31.26 91.25 22.62
CA ILE A 900 31.40 92.44 23.45
C ILE A 900 32.58 93.28 22.98
N GLY A 901 32.59 94.57 23.28
CA GLY A 901 33.69 95.43 22.85
C GLY A 901 33.85 96.70 23.65
N PHE A 902 35.08 97.20 23.66
CA PHE A 902 35.49 98.41 24.38
C PHE A 902 35.40 99.69 23.54
N GLY A 903 35.09 99.57 22.24
CA GLY A 903 35.24 100.65 21.28
C GLY A 903 36.71 101.04 21.08
N SER A 904 36.95 102.31 20.77
CA SER A 904 38.31 102.84 20.68
C SER A 904 38.90 103.06 22.08
N LEU A 905 40.01 102.38 22.37
CA LEU A 905 40.76 102.58 23.61
C LEU A 905 41.56 103.89 23.56
N THR A 906 41.71 104.56 24.71
CA THR A 906 42.53 105.77 24.86
C THR A 906 43.37 105.69 26.13
N SER A 907 44.53 106.35 26.16
CA SER A 907 45.38 106.37 27.35
C SER A 907 44.89 107.31 28.46
N ALA A 908 43.76 108.00 28.26
CA ALA A 908 43.27 109.04 29.17
C ALA A 908 42.27 108.52 30.20
N ASN A 909 41.41 107.58 29.81
CA ASN A 909 40.32 107.05 30.64
C ASN A 909 40.19 105.55 30.40
N ALA A 910 39.72 104.83 31.43
CA ALA A 910 39.30 103.44 31.29
C ALA A 910 38.10 103.30 30.36
N ARG A 911 38.06 102.16 29.69
CA ARG A 911 36.96 101.76 28.82
C ARG A 911 36.38 100.45 29.34
N TYR A 912 35.06 100.37 29.35
CA TYR A 912 34.32 99.17 29.75
C TYR A 912 33.65 98.54 28.54
N ALA A 913 33.61 97.22 28.50
CA ALA A 913 32.94 96.53 27.40
C ALA A 913 31.42 96.65 27.52
N THR A 914 30.75 96.80 26.38
CA THR A 914 29.28 96.71 26.24
C THR A 914 28.93 95.46 25.40
N GLY A 915 27.65 95.06 25.35
CA GLY A 915 27.13 93.98 24.51
C GLY A 915 27.19 94.25 22.99
N ASP A 916 28.03 95.19 22.59
CA ASP A 916 28.30 95.59 21.22
C ASP A 916 29.75 96.07 21.11
N ALA A 917 30.19 96.44 19.90
CA ALA A 917 31.56 96.89 19.69
C ALA A 917 31.85 98.32 20.21
N ASN A 918 30.88 99.04 20.77
CA ASN A 918 30.99 100.48 21.00
C ASN A 918 31.72 100.84 22.30
N GLY A 919 31.63 100.00 23.33
CA GLY A 919 32.13 100.24 24.68
C GLY A 919 31.52 101.43 25.40
N SER A 920 31.87 101.59 26.67
CA SER A 920 31.33 102.63 27.55
C SER A 920 32.44 103.39 28.28
N ASP A 921 32.21 104.68 28.51
CA ASP A 921 33.04 105.56 29.36
C ASP A 921 32.71 105.41 30.86
N SER A 922 31.69 104.61 31.21
CA SER A 922 31.29 104.33 32.58
C SER A 922 31.10 102.83 32.79
N LYS A 923 31.39 102.35 34.00
CA LYS A 923 31.20 100.96 34.41
C LYS A 923 29.81 100.46 34.03
N VAL A 924 29.79 99.41 33.22
CA VAL A 924 28.58 98.76 32.69
C VAL A 924 28.88 97.27 32.51
N SER A 925 27.86 96.43 32.69
CA SER A 925 27.98 95.01 32.37
C SER A 925 28.01 94.84 30.86
N ALA A 926 28.96 94.05 30.37
CA ALA A 926 29.09 93.78 28.94
C ALA A 926 28.08 92.72 28.48
N HIS A 927 27.82 91.73 29.31
CA HIS A 927 26.83 90.68 29.08
C HIS A 927 26.38 90.09 30.43
N THR A 928 25.36 89.23 30.40
CA THR A 928 24.95 88.41 31.53
C THR A 928 25.06 86.93 31.20
N ILE A 929 25.43 86.13 32.20
CA ILE A 929 25.47 84.67 32.16
C ILE A 929 24.32 84.18 33.03
N THR A 930 23.38 83.42 32.49
CA THR A 930 22.32 82.76 33.28
C THR A 930 22.71 81.30 33.50
N VAL A 931 22.69 80.86 34.74
CA VAL A 931 23.04 79.50 35.15
C VAL A 931 21.93 78.88 35.99
N SER A 932 21.68 77.59 35.82
CA SER A 932 20.77 76.80 36.68
C SER A 932 21.22 75.36 36.70
N THR A 933 21.03 74.67 37.82
CA THR A 933 21.29 73.23 37.91
C THR A 933 20.40 72.57 38.95
N ALA A 934 20.01 71.32 38.71
CA ALA A 934 19.35 70.49 39.71
C ALA A 934 20.35 69.72 40.61
N ALA A 935 21.65 69.82 40.35
CA ALA A 935 22.68 69.09 41.07
C ALA A 935 22.66 69.36 42.57
N ASP A 936 22.66 68.31 43.38
CA ASP A 936 22.56 68.38 44.85
C ASP A 936 23.67 69.23 45.48
N ASP A 937 24.89 69.19 44.92
CA ASP A 937 26.03 69.97 45.40
C ASP A 937 26.25 71.28 44.61
N GLY A 938 25.32 71.68 43.73
CA GLY A 938 25.37 72.96 43.01
C GLY A 938 26.29 73.00 41.79
N TYR A 939 27.01 74.10 41.58
CA TYR A 939 27.86 74.29 40.39
C TYR A 939 29.11 75.14 40.63
N ILE A 940 30.07 75.05 39.71
CA ILE A 940 31.25 75.90 39.63
C ILE A 940 31.25 76.58 38.25
N LEU A 941 31.29 77.92 38.23
CA LEU A 941 31.48 78.72 37.03
C LEU A 941 32.92 79.23 36.95
N THR A 942 33.57 78.92 35.83
CA THR A 942 34.93 79.33 35.52
C THR A 942 34.98 80.10 34.20
N TYR A 943 36.06 80.84 33.97
CA TYR A 943 36.41 81.35 32.64
C TYR A 943 37.83 80.94 32.26
N ASN A 944 38.10 80.89 30.96
CA ASN A 944 39.43 80.80 30.39
C ASN A 944 39.52 81.71 29.15
N GLY A 945 40.59 82.49 29.03
CA GLY A 945 40.81 83.36 27.88
C GLY A 945 42.24 83.88 27.82
N ALA A 946 42.69 84.22 26.61
CA ALA A 946 43.98 84.84 26.38
C ALA A 946 43.93 86.36 26.68
N LEU A 947 45.08 87.02 26.67
CA LEU A 947 45.13 88.48 26.67
C LEU A 947 44.50 89.07 25.40
N LEU A 948 44.02 90.31 25.48
CA LEU A 948 43.69 91.09 24.29
C LEU A 948 44.94 91.24 23.42
N THR A 949 44.90 90.73 22.20
CA THR A 949 46.07 90.65 21.30
C THR A 949 45.81 91.37 19.98
N SER A 950 46.84 92.04 19.46
CA SER A 950 46.90 92.57 18.09
C SER A 950 48.25 92.16 17.50
N ASP A 951 48.24 91.25 16.53
CA ASP A 951 49.46 90.58 16.03
C ASP A 951 50.31 89.98 17.18
N SER A 952 51.50 90.53 17.46
CA SER A 952 52.39 90.09 18.56
C SER A 952 52.19 90.86 19.86
N ASP A 953 51.39 91.92 19.84
CA ASP A 953 51.28 92.90 20.92
C ASP A 953 50.06 92.56 21.78
N THR A 954 50.15 92.81 23.10
CA THR A 954 49.13 92.37 24.06
C THR A 954 48.82 93.45 25.08
N ILE A 955 47.56 93.60 25.49
CA ILE A 955 47.23 94.37 26.69
C ILE A 955 47.43 93.47 27.91
N SER A 956 48.29 93.91 28.82
CA SER A 956 48.65 93.16 30.03
C SER A 956 47.44 92.84 30.93
N ALA A 957 47.35 91.60 31.42
CA ALA A 957 46.37 91.23 32.45
C ALA A 957 46.62 92.01 33.75
N ALA A 958 45.54 92.39 34.43
CA ALA A 958 45.63 93.15 35.67
C ALA A 958 44.88 92.49 36.83
N THR A 959 45.34 92.78 38.04
CA THR A 959 44.58 92.67 39.29
C THR A 959 44.35 94.09 39.80
N ILE A 960 43.09 94.51 39.86
CA ILE A 960 42.64 95.85 40.26
C ILE A 960 41.83 95.66 41.53
N THR A 961 42.19 96.41 42.57
CA THR A 961 41.63 96.22 43.91
C THR A 961 41.05 97.52 44.44
N ASN A 962 39.80 97.46 44.88
CA ASN A 962 38.99 98.58 45.37
C ASN A 962 39.01 99.81 44.43
N ASP A 963 38.91 99.58 43.12
CA ASP A 963 39.07 100.62 42.11
C ASP A 963 38.27 100.32 40.84
N ASP A 964 37.41 101.26 40.43
CA ASP A 964 36.51 101.05 39.29
C ASP A 964 37.19 101.28 37.94
N ASP A 965 38.11 102.25 37.83
CA ASP A 965 38.78 102.60 36.55
C ASP A 965 40.24 102.14 36.48
N GLY A 966 40.76 101.50 37.52
CA GLY A 966 42.12 100.99 37.56
C GLY A 966 43.14 102.13 37.45
N THR A 967 44.16 101.94 36.61
CA THR A 967 45.21 102.94 36.37
C THR A 967 45.23 103.37 34.90
N PRO A 968 44.39 104.35 34.51
CA PRO A 968 44.42 104.93 33.17
C PRO A 968 45.83 105.40 32.78
N GLY A 969 46.24 105.10 31.55
CA GLY A 969 47.60 105.35 31.06
C GLY A 969 48.57 104.19 31.26
N THR A 970 48.12 103.04 31.76
CA THR A 970 48.85 101.76 31.77
C THR A 970 48.05 100.69 31.04
N GLU A 971 48.70 99.66 30.50
CA GLU A 971 48.00 98.51 29.94
C GLU A 971 47.37 97.67 31.05
N GLN A 972 46.04 97.54 31.04
CA GLN A 972 45.31 96.68 31.95
C GLN A 972 44.12 96.06 31.23
N PHE A 973 43.97 94.75 31.36
CA PHE A 973 42.78 94.02 30.95
C PHE A 973 42.32 93.16 32.13
N ALA A 974 41.07 93.35 32.58
CA ALA A 974 40.54 92.67 33.75
C ALA A 974 39.03 92.38 33.64
N LEU A 975 38.57 91.30 34.29
CA LEU A 975 37.18 90.86 34.38
C LEU A 975 36.71 90.95 35.85
N GLY A 976 35.46 91.33 36.04
CA GLY A 976 34.77 91.28 37.33
C GLY A 976 33.31 90.90 37.10
N ILE A 977 32.65 90.36 38.11
CA ILE A 977 31.28 89.89 38.03
C ILE A 977 30.43 90.37 39.22
N THR A 978 29.12 90.41 39.02
CA THR A 978 28.13 90.51 40.09
C THR A 978 27.05 89.45 39.88
N THR A 979 26.45 88.93 40.94
CA THR A 979 25.33 88.00 40.82
C THR A 979 24.01 88.64 41.26
N ALA A 980 22.93 88.26 40.58
CA ALA A 980 21.54 88.44 40.97
C ALA A 980 20.95 87.08 41.40
N GLY A 981 21.64 86.45 42.35
CA GLY A 981 21.33 85.18 43.00
C GLY A 981 22.24 84.98 44.21
N ASP A 982 22.50 83.74 44.59
CA ASP A 982 23.26 83.34 45.77
C ASP A 982 24.64 82.72 45.48
N CYS A 983 25.06 82.68 44.20
CA CYS A 983 26.41 82.25 43.85
C CYS A 983 27.51 82.96 44.67
N ALA A 984 28.41 82.17 45.25
CA ALA A 984 29.54 82.68 46.01
C ALA A 984 30.66 83.13 45.05
N ILE A 985 30.72 84.44 44.79
CA ILE A 985 31.72 85.06 43.91
C ILE A 985 33.11 85.01 44.58
N ASP A 986 34.14 84.64 43.81
CA ASP A 986 35.53 84.76 44.26
C ASP A 986 35.86 86.24 44.56
N ALA A 987 36.41 86.50 45.74
CA ALA A 987 36.65 87.85 46.24
C ALA A 987 37.48 88.72 45.27
N GLU A 988 38.37 88.12 44.47
CA GLU A 988 39.20 88.86 43.51
C GLU A 988 38.46 89.31 42.23
N TYR A 989 37.19 88.90 42.06
CA TYR A 989 36.37 89.19 40.88
C TYR A 989 35.06 89.93 41.22
N THR A 990 34.87 90.39 42.45
CA THR A 990 33.60 91.00 42.88
C THR A 990 33.46 92.46 42.41
N ALA A 991 32.64 92.72 41.38
CA ALA A 991 32.45 94.05 40.78
C ALA A 991 31.42 94.94 41.52
N ALA A 992 31.49 95.01 42.87
CA ALA A 992 30.60 95.80 43.74
C ALA A 992 30.84 97.33 43.66
N THR A 993 30.36 98.15 44.62
CA THR A 993 30.47 99.63 44.60
C THR A 993 31.90 100.19 44.65
N LEU A 994 32.88 99.37 45.03
CA LEU A 994 34.28 99.48 44.61
C LEU A 994 34.62 98.14 43.98
N ALA A 995 34.98 98.11 42.70
CA ALA A 995 35.21 96.85 42.01
C ALA A 995 36.55 96.21 42.37
N GLU A 996 36.52 94.89 42.48
CA GLU A 996 37.69 94.03 42.27
C GLU A 996 37.60 93.49 40.83
N TYR A 997 38.67 93.67 40.05
CA TYR A 997 38.81 93.06 38.74
C TYR A 997 40.09 92.24 38.67
N LYS A 998 40.02 91.06 38.07
CA LYS A 998 41.18 90.23 37.82
C LYS A 998 41.09 89.56 36.46
N PHE A 999 42.23 89.35 35.82
CA PHE A 999 42.33 88.44 34.69
C PHE A 999 43.57 87.59 34.83
N VAL A 1000 43.44 86.29 34.57
CA VAL A 1000 44.54 85.35 34.50
C VAL A 1000 44.52 84.75 33.10
N ALA A 1001 45.49 85.13 32.27
CA ALA A 1001 45.54 84.66 30.91
C ALA A 1001 45.85 83.15 30.84
N ASP A 1002 45.25 82.49 29.85
CA ASP A 1002 45.51 81.09 29.46
C ASP A 1002 45.37 80.07 30.61
N THR A 1003 44.58 80.40 31.64
CA THR A 1003 44.35 79.57 32.82
C THR A 1003 42.87 79.57 33.18
N THR A 1004 42.27 78.39 33.36
CA THR A 1004 40.91 78.27 33.88
C THR A 1004 40.84 78.78 35.31
N ALA A 1005 40.05 79.84 35.53
CA ALA A 1005 39.89 80.48 36.83
C ALA A 1005 38.41 80.45 37.27
N THR A 1006 38.17 80.02 38.51
CA THR A 1006 36.85 80.09 39.15
C THR A 1006 36.47 81.53 39.43
N ILE A 1007 35.25 81.89 39.09
CA ILE A 1007 34.69 83.22 39.33
C ILE A 1007 33.46 83.16 40.23
N CYS A 1008 32.67 82.10 40.16
CA CYS A 1008 31.58 81.85 41.08
C CYS A 1008 31.37 80.36 41.33
N SER A 1009 30.80 80.00 42.48
CA SER A 1009 30.35 78.65 42.78
C SER A 1009 29.16 78.64 43.73
N GLU A 1010 28.38 77.58 43.69
CA GLU A 1010 27.26 77.31 44.60
C GLU A 1010 27.34 75.86 45.11
N SER A 1011 26.73 75.58 46.27
CA SER A 1011 26.82 74.29 46.96
C SER A 1011 25.45 73.60 47.15
N SER A 1012 24.46 73.97 46.34
CA SER A 1012 23.11 73.39 46.34
C SER A 1012 22.46 73.57 44.99
N ALA A 1013 21.42 72.79 44.69
CA ALA A 1013 20.62 72.96 43.49
C ALA A 1013 20.17 74.43 43.31
N THR A 1014 20.41 74.97 42.11
CA THR A 1014 20.24 76.38 41.79
C THR A 1014 19.11 76.56 40.79
N VAL A 1015 18.01 77.17 41.22
CA VAL A 1015 17.03 77.76 40.30
C VAL A 1015 17.70 78.89 39.51
N ALA A 1016 17.29 79.11 38.25
CA ALA A 1016 17.98 80.04 37.35
C ALA A 1016 18.35 81.39 38.00
N GLU A 1017 19.66 81.66 38.08
CA GLU A 1017 20.24 82.91 38.56
C GLU A 1017 21.12 83.57 37.48
N VAL A 1018 21.38 84.87 37.64
CA VAL A 1018 22.01 85.70 36.59
C VAL A 1018 23.29 86.36 37.11
N ILE A 1019 24.38 86.17 36.39
CA ILE A 1019 25.72 86.71 36.67
C ILE A 1019 26.04 87.77 35.63
N SER A 1020 26.16 89.03 36.02
CA SER A 1020 26.56 90.12 35.14
C SER A 1020 28.08 90.21 35.05
N ALA A 1021 28.65 90.15 33.85
CA ALA A 1021 30.08 90.26 33.61
C ALA A 1021 30.49 91.68 33.19
N TYR A 1022 31.55 92.19 33.80
CA TYR A 1022 32.11 93.52 33.60
C TYR A 1022 33.56 93.39 33.17
N TYR A 1023 33.94 94.08 32.10
CA TYR A 1023 35.33 94.07 31.64
C TYR A 1023 35.86 95.48 31.58
N ILE A 1024 37.13 95.64 31.92
CA ILE A 1024 37.87 96.89 31.86
C ILE A 1024 39.12 96.75 31.00
N ALA A 1025 39.36 97.74 30.15
CA ALA A 1025 40.58 97.89 29.38
C ALA A 1025 41.15 99.31 29.54
N ASN A 1026 42.40 99.40 30.00
CA ASN A 1026 43.25 100.59 29.95
C ASN A 1026 44.42 100.35 29.00
N ILE A 1027 44.91 101.41 28.36
CA ILE A 1027 46.12 101.36 27.53
C ILE A 1027 47.11 102.46 27.94
N GLY A 1028 48.40 102.19 27.75
CA GLY A 1028 49.46 103.20 27.86
C GLY A 1028 49.63 104.03 26.59
N SER A 1029 50.36 105.15 26.68
CA SER A 1029 50.67 106.00 25.52
C SER A 1029 51.58 105.33 24.47
N GLU A 1030 52.28 104.28 24.87
CA GLU A 1030 53.18 103.48 24.01
C GLU A 1030 52.53 102.19 23.49
N THR A 1031 51.27 101.90 23.87
CA THR A 1031 50.55 100.71 23.38
C THR A 1031 50.39 100.80 21.87
N GLU A 1032 50.75 99.74 21.17
CA GLU A 1032 50.77 99.72 19.72
C GLU A 1032 49.37 99.90 19.14
N ALA A 1033 49.26 100.69 18.07
CA ALA A 1033 47.97 100.94 17.41
C ALA A 1033 47.54 99.71 16.61
N GLY A 1034 46.42 99.10 16.99
CA GLY A 1034 45.89 97.90 16.35
C GLY A 1034 44.47 97.58 16.79
N SER A 1035 43.87 96.58 16.15
CA SER A 1035 42.62 95.97 16.62
C SER A 1035 42.98 94.83 17.55
N TYR A 1036 42.69 95.01 18.84
CA TYR A 1036 42.92 94.00 19.86
C TYR A 1036 41.68 93.14 20.05
N SER A 1037 41.85 91.82 20.07
CA SER A 1037 40.76 90.87 20.31
C SER A 1037 41.25 89.71 21.18
N THR A 1038 40.30 89.09 21.88
CA THR A 1038 40.49 87.83 22.60
C THR A 1038 39.15 87.11 22.70
N ASP A 1039 39.19 85.80 22.85
CA ASP A 1039 38.03 84.98 23.15
C ASP A 1039 38.04 84.58 24.63
N ILE A 1040 36.88 84.61 25.25
CA ILE A 1040 36.68 84.20 26.64
C ILE A 1040 35.65 83.11 26.66
N THR A 1041 36.06 81.93 27.13
CA THR A 1041 35.19 80.77 27.28
C THR A 1041 34.74 80.69 28.73
N TYR A 1042 33.43 80.68 28.96
CA TYR A 1042 32.85 80.36 30.26
C TYR A 1042 32.49 78.87 30.32
N ILE A 1043 32.81 78.23 31.45
CA ILE A 1043 32.54 76.81 31.67
C ILE A 1043 31.81 76.69 33.00
N MET A 1044 30.57 76.19 32.95
CA MET A 1044 29.83 75.76 34.14
C MET A 1044 30.03 74.26 34.31
N THR A 1045 30.35 73.84 35.52
CA THR A 1045 30.44 72.44 35.92
C THR A 1045 29.46 72.22 37.07
N ALA A 1046 28.39 71.48 36.85
CA ALA A 1046 27.51 71.05 37.93
C ALA A 1046 28.18 69.92 38.72
N THR A 1047 27.91 69.85 40.01
CA THR A 1047 28.45 68.84 40.93
C THR A 1047 27.31 67.93 41.37
N PHE A 1048 27.08 66.89 40.57
CA PHE A 1048 26.09 65.84 40.79
C PHE A 1048 26.61 64.75 41.74
#